data_AF-A0A2E5EKA5-F1
#
_entry.id   AF-A0A2E5EKA5-F1
#
_cell.length_a   1.000
_cell.length_b   1.000
_cell.length_c   1.000
_cell.angle_alpha   90.00
_cell.angle_beta   90.00
_cell.angle_gamma   90.00
#
_symmetry.space_group_name_H-M   'P 1'
#
loop_
_entity.id
_entity.type
_entity.pdbx_description
1 polymer ?
#
loop_
_entity_poly.entity_id
_entity_poly.type
_entity_poly.pdbx_seq_one_letter_code
_entity_poly.pdbx_strand_id
1 'polypeptide(L)'
;MNHRILLTFFAVVLTAFILPAQDAPKQSPRDALKERLGKMVESGKITFEESIDLYLTAFPEDEKDVRAFVASRKKVMESKVDWSKSQQGAMLERIAGSKIPGHVKIDDSLGKWIGERMASLSEKQKERVDALWKEHRRIDPRTQTGDKGHEARSFVKILEWVANGKGQQVKAAPRKDAGLRDLLKKIDSQATPKTYEGAKHQPWVDERVAKLSDVQRERVTRLWNAKRRIDPRMPNDGLSFVKILSYVMRGEMLGRLGLPHGYGHPRSSRHFTQKEGTKSGKKVVVSGKAFDDQDKPLPGVMITVFDEDMEMNTTVFSQADGSFELADLRDTEFQIRARLPGKIDEWYDDVKPGRGVVAVKLHPATGEDLQMQRPGSSAFGMLKWKNQRDKENFKMMCMYCHQVGTLGFRTPEEPVDWETMIRRMDGFGGLYKHTQKDLVKRLLETFTDDAMSKWPMYVPPPAPTGFAAKVKITEWDVGKFMNANVHDIEPGPPGIMYAVDMGQNAIVEINLETGSRTVFRIPGPGGGPHSIEPDNDGNYWVTLCGTGHMGKFDPKTTEITLYSSAEAPARRGSYPHTLRVNPEDPQGLIWYTDAGRNSVFSIHPKTGYVKEYLLLEKNQAVAAGKGESRGLTPYGIDFSPDGMVWYSKLNANRIGRIDPSVPNGAVKEWNPPFRGPRRLHVAQDGIVWVPGFGSGVLGKFEPKTEKWTTYALPDAENEIPYALNIDRNGYVWICGTGNDTLARFDPQTERLIVIPLPTRVTYTREIEFDEDGNVWTCSSNGPTRHNERGRGSIIRLEIPDDVLAIGQGVKLEKVVLPHHQVAFVRQKWHKSKHGELLKKIDEMPAPRGVPVDKTLAQYFPKRIAGMSDKQRELWGTLRQESDIVDPEPYNRGLTYLKILEYAATREDLK
;
A
#
# COMPACT_ATOMS: atom_id res chain seq x y z
N MET A 1 10.05 -32.60 17.05
CA MET A 1 10.24 -31.38 16.24
C MET A 1 11.64 -31.24 15.62
N ASN A 2 12.58 -32.18 15.80
CA ASN A 2 13.99 -31.98 15.37
C ASN A 2 14.46 -32.75 14.12
N HIS A 3 13.65 -33.62 13.50
CA HIS A 3 14.05 -34.29 12.24
C HIS A 3 13.67 -33.52 10.96
N ARG A 4 12.55 -32.76 10.97
CA ARG A 4 12.09 -31.98 9.81
C ARG A 4 12.97 -30.77 9.50
N ILE A 5 13.59 -30.14 10.53
CA ILE A 5 14.50 -29.02 10.34
C ILE A 5 15.83 -29.49 9.73
N LEU A 6 16.32 -30.68 10.10
CA LEU A 6 17.51 -31.28 9.48
C LEU A 6 17.26 -31.58 7.99
N LEU A 7 16.15 -32.23 7.64
CA LEU A 7 15.80 -32.55 6.24
C LEU A 7 15.60 -31.31 5.38
N THR A 8 14.97 -30.26 5.93
CA THR A 8 14.80 -28.97 5.21
C THR A 8 16.13 -28.26 5.01
N PHE A 9 17.08 -28.39 5.94
CA PHE A 9 18.40 -27.78 5.83
C PHE A 9 19.33 -28.57 4.87
N PHE A 10 19.22 -29.90 4.83
CA PHE A 10 19.95 -30.72 3.84
C PHE A 10 19.43 -30.52 2.40
N ALA A 11 18.12 -30.31 2.22
CA ALA A 11 17.55 -29.90 0.93
C ALA A 11 18.07 -28.52 0.46
N VAL A 12 18.27 -27.59 1.41
CA VAL A 12 18.87 -26.26 1.17
C VAL A 12 20.38 -26.37 0.84
N VAL A 13 21.09 -27.31 1.46
CA VAL A 13 22.51 -27.57 1.17
C VAL A 13 22.71 -28.23 -0.19
N LEU A 14 21.77 -29.08 -0.64
CA LEU A 14 21.76 -29.59 -2.02
C LEU A 14 21.52 -28.44 -3.03
N THR A 15 20.60 -27.51 -2.73
CA THR A 15 20.35 -26.35 -3.61
C THR A 15 21.54 -25.40 -3.70
N ALA A 16 22.37 -25.32 -2.66
CA ALA A 16 23.56 -24.46 -2.65
C ALA A 16 24.71 -24.93 -3.55
N PHE A 17 24.66 -26.15 -4.10
CA PHE A 17 25.53 -26.61 -5.19
C PHE A 17 24.83 -26.68 -6.56
N ILE A 18 23.53 -26.36 -6.66
CA ILE A 18 22.69 -26.71 -7.83
C ILE A 18 22.18 -25.51 -8.64
N LEU A 19 22.33 -24.24 -8.22
CA LEU A 19 21.94 -23.11 -9.08
C LEU A 19 22.92 -21.93 -8.97
N PRO A 20 23.73 -21.71 -10.03
CA PRO A 20 23.66 -20.43 -10.68
C PRO A 20 23.67 -20.59 -12.21
N ALA A 21 22.52 -20.44 -12.84
CA ALA A 21 22.32 -19.70 -14.10
C ALA A 21 20.90 -19.97 -14.60
N GLN A 22 20.10 -18.91 -14.66
CA GLN A 22 19.02 -18.84 -15.62
C GLN A 22 19.66 -18.60 -16.99
N ASP A 23 19.24 -19.40 -17.98
CA ASP A 23 19.47 -19.33 -19.43
C ASP A 23 20.68 -20.10 -20.04
N ALA A 24 20.50 -21.41 -20.32
CA ALA A 24 20.91 -22.12 -21.57
C ALA A 24 20.60 -23.65 -21.53
N PRO A 25 20.45 -24.36 -22.68
CA PRO A 25 19.79 -25.68 -22.76
C PRO A 25 20.74 -26.91 -22.69
N LYS A 26 20.17 -28.03 -22.19
CA LYS A 26 20.70 -29.41 -21.95
C LYS A 26 21.43 -29.62 -20.60
N GLN A 27 20.72 -30.20 -19.62
CA GLN A 27 21.26 -30.66 -18.32
C GLN A 27 22.39 -31.68 -18.51
N SER A 28 23.48 -31.55 -17.76
CA SER A 28 24.58 -32.53 -17.76
C SER A 28 24.18 -33.83 -17.03
N PRO A 29 24.81 -34.99 -17.32
CA PRO A 29 24.54 -36.24 -16.61
C PRO A 29 24.73 -36.15 -15.09
N ARG A 30 25.64 -35.27 -14.63
CA ARG A 30 25.87 -35.00 -13.21
C ARG A 30 24.67 -34.29 -12.59
N ASP A 31 24.11 -33.30 -13.28
CA ASP A 31 22.99 -32.50 -12.75
C ASP A 31 21.70 -33.32 -12.70
N ALA A 32 21.48 -34.17 -13.72
CA ALA A 32 20.34 -35.08 -13.75
C ALA A 32 20.40 -36.14 -12.63
N LEU A 33 21.58 -36.71 -12.34
CA LEU A 33 21.74 -37.67 -11.26
C LEU A 33 21.58 -37.00 -9.88
N LYS A 34 22.13 -35.79 -9.70
CA LYS A 34 21.98 -34.99 -8.47
C LYS A 34 20.53 -34.67 -8.17
N GLU A 35 19.77 -34.23 -9.18
CA GLU A 35 18.34 -33.91 -9.02
C GLU A 35 17.53 -35.15 -8.63
N ARG A 36 17.84 -36.30 -9.23
CA ARG A 36 17.15 -37.56 -8.96
C ARG A 36 17.45 -38.09 -7.55
N LEU A 37 18.70 -38.07 -7.12
CA LEU A 37 19.10 -38.47 -5.77
C LEU A 37 18.51 -37.51 -4.71
N GLY A 38 18.49 -36.20 -4.98
CA GLY A 38 17.85 -35.20 -4.13
C GLY A 38 16.37 -35.48 -3.87
N LYS A 39 15.60 -35.78 -4.92
CA LYS A 39 14.18 -36.17 -4.79
C LYS A 39 13.99 -37.48 -4.02
N MET A 40 14.94 -38.42 -4.10
CA MET A 40 14.89 -39.68 -3.33
C MET A 40 15.19 -39.47 -1.85
N VAL A 41 16.09 -38.55 -1.50
CA VAL A 41 16.36 -38.15 -0.10
C VAL A 41 15.19 -37.38 0.49
N GLU A 42 14.62 -36.41 -0.25
CA GLU A 42 13.46 -35.62 0.20
C GLU A 42 12.21 -36.47 0.44
N SER A 43 12.02 -37.52 -0.37
CA SER A 43 10.93 -38.49 -0.20
C SER A 43 11.25 -39.58 0.83
N GLY A 44 12.45 -39.57 1.44
CA GLY A 44 12.88 -40.53 2.46
C GLY A 44 13.16 -41.93 1.94
N LYS A 45 13.33 -42.11 0.63
CA LYS A 45 13.60 -43.41 0.00
C LYS A 45 15.04 -43.88 0.17
N ILE A 46 15.98 -42.95 0.36
CA ILE A 46 17.38 -43.20 0.70
C ILE A 46 17.85 -42.14 1.70
N THR A 47 18.86 -42.46 2.49
CA THR A 47 19.53 -41.54 3.39
C THR A 47 20.46 -40.59 2.63
N PHE A 48 20.89 -39.51 3.30
CA PHE A 48 21.81 -38.54 2.71
C PHE A 48 23.18 -39.17 2.45
N GLU A 49 23.67 -39.99 3.37
CA GLU A 49 24.91 -40.75 3.24
C GLU A 49 24.85 -41.72 2.05
N GLU A 50 23.74 -42.47 1.91
CA GLU A 50 23.53 -43.35 0.75
C GLU A 50 23.48 -42.56 -0.58
N SER A 51 22.94 -41.33 -0.57
CA SER A 51 22.93 -40.48 -1.77
C SER A 51 24.33 -40.01 -2.18
N ILE A 52 25.21 -39.77 -1.20
CA ILE A 52 26.61 -39.42 -1.47
C ILE A 52 27.35 -40.63 -2.04
N ASP A 53 27.17 -41.81 -1.44
CA ASP A 53 27.82 -43.03 -1.92
C ASP A 53 27.34 -43.40 -3.32
N LEU A 54 26.04 -43.25 -3.63
CA LEU A 54 25.49 -43.45 -4.97
C LEU A 54 26.02 -42.42 -5.99
N TYR A 55 26.18 -41.16 -5.58
CA TYR A 55 26.76 -40.13 -6.43
C TYR A 55 28.24 -40.40 -6.71
N LEU A 56 29.02 -40.76 -5.69
CA LEU A 56 30.45 -41.07 -5.81
C LEU A 56 30.71 -42.42 -6.50
N THR A 57 29.75 -43.34 -6.50
CA THR A 57 29.83 -44.55 -7.33
C THR A 57 29.75 -44.22 -8.82
N ALA A 58 28.95 -43.21 -9.18
CA ALA A 58 28.82 -42.75 -10.56
C ALA A 58 29.93 -41.77 -10.98
N PHE A 59 30.47 -41.00 -10.04
CA PHE A 59 31.51 -39.98 -10.24
C PHE A 59 32.58 -40.05 -9.14
N PRO A 60 33.40 -41.12 -9.13
CA PRO A 60 34.39 -41.36 -8.07
C PRO A 60 35.49 -40.29 -8.01
N GLU A 61 35.72 -39.57 -9.11
CA GLU A 61 36.67 -38.45 -9.16
C GLU A 61 36.29 -37.29 -8.24
N ASP A 62 35.02 -37.15 -7.85
CA ASP A 62 34.51 -36.08 -6.99
C ASP A 62 34.71 -36.37 -5.49
N GLU A 63 35.21 -37.56 -5.12
CA GLU A 63 35.24 -38.06 -3.74
C GLU A 63 35.96 -37.12 -2.77
N LYS A 64 37.11 -36.57 -3.21
CA LYS A 64 37.92 -35.68 -2.39
C LYS A 64 37.17 -34.39 -2.01
N ASP A 65 36.47 -33.80 -2.97
CA ASP A 65 35.79 -32.52 -2.80
C ASP A 65 34.46 -32.69 -2.03
N VAL A 66 33.72 -33.77 -2.31
CA VAL A 66 32.48 -34.09 -1.62
C VAL A 66 32.74 -34.44 -0.15
N ARG A 67 33.75 -35.27 0.15
CA ARG A 67 34.08 -35.61 1.55
C ARG A 67 34.65 -34.42 2.33
N ALA A 68 35.47 -33.57 1.69
CA ALA A 68 35.97 -32.33 2.31
C ALA A 68 34.84 -31.36 2.67
N PHE A 69 33.83 -31.22 1.79
CA PHE A 69 32.67 -30.39 2.03
C PHE A 69 31.81 -30.90 3.20
N VAL A 70 31.52 -32.21 3.25
CA VAL A 70 30.76 -32.83 4.34
C VAL A 70 31.47 -32.66 5.69
N ALA A 71 32.80 -32.86 5.72
CA ALA A 71 33.61 -32.65 6.92
C ALA A 71 33.57 -31.18 7.41
N SER A 72 33.59 -30.22 6.49
CA SER A 72 33.53 -28.79 6.83
C SER A 72 32.20 -28.39 7.48
N ARG A 73 31.09 -29.01 7.08
CA ARG A 73 29.74 -28.66 7.57
C ARG A 73 29.37 -29.38 8.86
N LYS A 74 29.90 -30.60 9.08
CA LYS A 74 29.77 -31.29 10.37
C LYS A 74 30.39 -30.48 11.52
N LYS A 75 31.52 -29.82 11.25
CA LYS A 75 32.21 -28.93 12.20
C LYS A 75 31.42 -27.66 12.56
N VAL A 76 30.53 -27.20 11.67
CA VAL A 76 29.63 -26.06 11.89
C VAL A 76 28.40 -26.46 12.73
N MET A 77 27.93 -27.71 12.61
CA MET A 77 26.80 -28.22 13.41
C MET A 77 27.18 -28.49 14.87
N GLU A 78 28.45 -28.81 15.14
CA GLU A 78 28.93 -29.11 16.50
C GLU A 78 29.20 -27.84 17.34
N SER A 79 29.30 -26.65 16.73
CA SER A 79 29.47 -25.37 17.43
C SER A 79 28.14 -24.72 17.81
N LYS A 80 27.56 -25.10 18.96
CA LYS A 80 26.39 -24.44 19.55
C LYS A 80 26.73 -23.07 20.15
N VAL A 81 26.58 -21.96 19.42
CA VAL A 81 26.23 -20.60 19.92
C VAL A 81 25.71 -19.78 18.73
N ASP A 82 24.71 -18.92 18.92
CA ASP A 82 24.16 -17.97 17.94
C ASP A 82 24.74 -16.57 18.21
N TRP A 83 25.58 -16.06 17.29
CA TRP A 83 26.63 -15.05 17.56
C TRP A 83 26.22 -13.59 17.33
N SER A 84 24.98 -13.32 16.92
CA SER A 84 24.51 -11.97 16.56
C SER A 84 23.97 -11.12 17.73
N LYS A 85 23.98 -11.63 18.97
CA LYS A 85 23.27 -10.99 20.10
C LYS A 85 24.15 -10.18 21.07
N SER A 86 25.48 -10.15 20.93
CA SER A 86 26.34 -9.31 21.78
C SER A 86 26.74 -8.00 21.06
N GLN A 87 26.67 -6.86 21.76
CA GLN A 87 27.06 -5.55 21.21
C GLN A 87 28.51 -5.54 20.69
N GLN A 88 29.41 -6.35 21.27
CA GLN A 88 30.80 -6.45 20.85
C GLN A 88 30.97 -7.29 19.58
N GLY A 89 30.18 -8.36 19.39
CA GLY A 89 30.19 -9.19 18.18
C GLY A 89 29.73 -8.44 16.92
N ALA A 90 28.61 -7.73 17.01
CA ALA A 90 28.10 -6.89 15.92
C ALA A 90 29.06 -5.74 15.55
N MET A 91 29.82 -5.23 16.52
CA MET A 91 30.85 -4.21 16.29
C MET A 91 32.05 -4.79 15.52
N LEU A 92 32.52 -5.97 15.91
CA LEU A 92 33.65 -6.64 15.25
C LEU A 92 33.29 -7.07 13.81
N GLU A 93 32.05 -7.47 13.53
CA GLU A 93 31.57 -7.70 12.16
C GLU A 93 31.64 -6.44 11.29
N ARG A 94 31.23 -5.29 11.83
CA ARG A 94 31.36 -3.99 11.13
C ARG A 94 32.81 -3.62 10.86
N ILE A 95 33.71 -3.87 11.80
CA ILE A 95 35.15 -3.63 11.61
C ILE A 95 35.71 -4.59 10.56
N ALA A 96 35.35 -5.87 10.61
CA ALA A 96 35.80 -6.87 9.65
C ALA A 96 35.37 -6.56 8.20
N GLY A 97 34.15 -6.03 8.02
CA GLY A 97 33.62 -5.58 6.73
C GLY A 97 34.20 -4.25 6.20
N SER A 98 34.96 -3.51 7.02
CA SER A 98 35.58 -2.26 6.59
C SER A 98 36.75 -2.48 5.61
N LYS A 99 36.99 -1.53 4.71
CA LYS A 99 38.13 -1.57 3.78
C LYS A 99 39.41 -1.16 4.49
N ILE A 100 40.53 -1.79 4.12
CA ILE A 100 41.87 -1.34 4.57
C ILE A 100 42.15 0.01 3.90
N PRO A 101 42.63 1.02 4.64
CA PRO A 101 43.00 2.30 4.03
C PRO A 101 44.02 2.08 2.90
N GLY A 102 43.79 2.70 1.74
CA GLY A 102 44.58 2.43 0.53
C GLY A 102 46.07 2.76 0.62
N HIS A 103 46.51 3.46 1.67
CA HIS A 103 47.92 3.78 1.94
C HIS A 103 48.64 2.69 2.76
N VAL A 104 47.94 1.69 3.30
CA VAL A 104 48.55 0.59 4.08
C VAL A 104 48.74 -0.62 3.19
N LYS A 105 50.00 -1.01 2.93
CA LYS A 105 50.34 -2.24 2.21
C LYS A 105 50.56 -3.39 3.20
N ILE A 106 50.06 -4.57 2.85
CA ILE A 106 50.24 -5.80 3.63
C ILE A 106 51.43 -6.55 3.03
N ASP A 107 52.63 -6.06 3.32
CA ASP A 107 53.93 -6.57 2.87
C ASP A 107 54.95 -6.47 4.02
N ASP A 108 56.24 -6.68 3.75
CA ASP A 108 57.31 -6.69 4.76
C ASP A 108 57.47 -5.35 5.51
N SER A 109 56.90 -4.25 4.99
CA SER A 109 56.89 -2.94 5.67
C SER A 109 55.80 -2.80 6.73
N LEU A 110 54.85 -3.75 6.80
CA LEU A 110 53.68 -3.68 7.68
C LEU A 110 54.05 -3.65 9.17
N GLY A 111 55.07 -4.40 9.59
CA GLY A 111 55.50 -4.43 10.99
C GLY A 111 56.00 -3.07 11.49
N LYS A 112 56.74 -2.35 10.63
CA LYS A 112 57.20 -0.99 10.92
C LYS A 112 56.03 -0.01 11.02
N TRP A 113 55.09 -0.10 10.07
CA TRP A 113 53.89 0.74 10.07
C TRP A 113 53.01 0.50 11.31
N ILE A 114 52.78 -0.76 11.71
CA ILE A 114 52.03 -1.10 12.92
C ILE A 114 52.74 -0.54 14.16
N GLY A 115 54.07 -0.64 14.23
CA GLY A 115 54.87 -0.11 15.34
C GLY A 115 54.75 1.40 15.47
N GLU A 116 54.94 2.15 14.38
CA GLU A 116 54.79 3.61 14.34
C GLU A 116 53.35 4.04 14.67
N ARG A 117 52.36 3.29 14.17
CA ARG A 117 50.95 3.59 14.41
C ARG A 117 50.55 3.33 15.87
N MET A 118 50.98 2.22 16.45
CA MET A 118 50.79 1.92 17.88
C MET A 118 51.49 2.94 18.77
N ALA A 119 52.69 3.40 18.41
CA ALA A 119 53.41 4.43 19.16
C ALA A 119 52.67 5.79 19.16
N SER A 120 51.90 6.08 18.11
CA SER A 120 51.08 7.30 18.02
C SER A 120 49.79 7.29 18.86
N LEU A 121 49.46 6.16 19.50
CA LEU A 121 48.24 6.02 20.32
C LEU A 121 48.46 6.39 21.79
N SER A 122 47.41 6.88 22.44
CA SER A 122 47.37 6.97 23.91
C SER A 122 47.33 5.59 24.56
N GLU A 123 47.75 5.47 25.83
CA GLU A 123 47.73 4.18 26.56
C GLU A 123 46.34 3.55 26.60
N LYS A 124 45.29 4.36 26.83
CA LYS A 124 43.89 3.91 26.82
C LYS A 124 43.44 3.39 25.45
N GLN A 125 43.99 3.91 24.36
CA GLN A 125 43.73 3.41 23.00
C GLN A 125 44.49 2.11 22.74
N LYS A 126 45.73 1.98 23.21
CA LYS A 126 46.50 0.73 23.09
C LYS A 126 45.82 -0.42 23.83
N GLU A 127 45.36 -0.18 25.07
CA GLU A 127 44.56 -1.14 25.84
C GLU A 127 43.29 -1.57 25.09
N ARG A 128 42.64 -0.61 24.40
CA ARG A 128 41.43 -0.89 23.63
C ARG A 128 41.70 -1.71 22.37
N VAL A 129 42.81 -1.46 21.67
CA VAL A 129 43.25 -2.28 20.54
C VAL A 129 43.50 -3.70 21.02
N ASP A 130 44.23 -3.89 22.11
CA ASP A 130 44.56 -5.22 22.64
C ASP A 130 43.31 -6.00 23.08
N ALA A 131 42.38 -5.35 23.78
CA ALA A 131 41.11 -5.97 24.19
C ALA A 131 40.26 -6.41 22.98
N LEU A 132 40.13 -5.56 21.96
CA LEU A 132 39.39 -5.88 20.74
C LEU A 132 40.09 -6.95 19.91
N TRP A 133 41.42 -6.95 19.90
CA TRP A 133 42.19 -7.96 19.19
C TRP A 133 42.09 -9.34 19.83
N LYS A 134 42.19 -9.43 21.16
CA LYS A 134 41.97 -10.67 21.91
C LYS A 134 40.58 -11.25 21.66
N GLU A 135 39.56 -10.39 21.70
CA GLU A 135 38.18 -10.82 21.43
C GLU A 135 37.99 -11.23 19.97
N HIS A 136 38.54 -10.48 19.01
CA HIS A 136 38.51 -10.85 17.58
C HIS A 136 39.17 -12.21 17.33
N ARG A 137 40.33 -12.48 17.96
CA ARG A 137 41.01 -13.77 17.88
C ARG A 137 40.23 -14.91 18.51
N ARG A 138 39.44 -14.62 19.56
CA ARG A 138 38.58 -15.60 20.20
C ARG A 138 37.38 -15.98 19.32
N ILE A 139 36.86 -15.05 18.52
CA ILE A 139 35.58 -15.23 17.80
C ILE A 139 35.71 -15.47 16.29
N ASP A 140 36.80 -15.07 15.62
CA ASP A 140 37.02 -15.33 14.18
C ASP A 140 37.90 -16.59 13.99
N PRO A 141 37.33 -17.73 13.54
CA PRO A 141 38.07 -18.98 13.42
C PRO A 141 39.28 -18.89 12.48
N ARG A 142 39.27 -17.98 11.50
CA ARG A 142 40.35 -17.79 10.52
C ARG A 142 41.64 -17.23 11.15
N THR A 143 41.50 -16.60 12.31
CA THR A 143 42.62 -16.10 13.14
C THR A 143 43.12 -17.13 14.18
N GLN A 144 42.51 -18.32 14.18
CA GLN A 144 42.94 -19.48 14.97
C GLN A 144 43.57 -20.56 14.09
N THR A 145 43.34 -20.51 12.77
CA THR A 145 43.93 -21.42 11.77
C THR A 145 45.30 -20.96 11.26
N GLY A 146 45.84 -19.84 11.77
CA GLY A 146 47.19 -19.37 11.45
C GLY A 146 47.34 -18.66 10.09
N ASP A 147 46.26 -18.16 9.48
CA ASP A 147 46.33 -17.32 8.28
C ASP A 147 46.88 -15.94 8.65
N LYS A 148 48.22 -15.82 8.57
CA LYS A 148 48.95 -14.60 8.91
C LYS A 148 48.50 -13.38 8.09
N GLY A 149 48.01 -13.58 6.86
CA GLY A 149 47.54 -12.50 6.00
C GLY A 149 46.17 -11.97 6.43
N HIS A 150 45.24 -12.85 6.81
CA HIS A 150 43.94 -12.45 7.35
C HIS A 150 44.06 -11.83 8.75
N GLU A 151 44.95 -12.37 9.59
CA GLU A 151 45.26 -11.79 10.90
C GLU A 151 45.81 -10.38 10.78
N ALA A 152 46.83 -10.18 9.94
CA ALA A 152 47.44 -8.87 9.70
C ALA A 152 46.40 -7.84 9.23
N ARG A 153 45.55 -8.21 8.27
CA ARG A 153 44.49 -7.35 7.74
C ARG A 153 43.43 -6.99 8.79
N SER A 154 43.05 -7.94 9.62
CA SER A 154 42.04 -7.73 10.67
C SER A 154 42.59 -6.84 11.78
N PHE A 155 43.86 -7.04 12.17
CA PHE A 155 44.51 -6.21 13.17
C PHE A 155 44.67 -4.77 12.70
N VAL A 156 45.09 -4.54 11.45
CA VAL A 156 45.17 -3.19 10.86
C VAL A 156 43.83 -2.46 10.90
N LYS A 157 42.72 -3.15 10.59
CA LYS A 157 41.38 -2.55 10.64
C LYS A 157 40.97 -2.17 12.07
N ILE A 158 41.26 -3.02 13.05
CA ILE A 158 40.99 -2.74 14.47
C ILE A 158 41.86 -1.56 14.95
N LEU A 159 43.15 -1.59 14.61
CA LEU A 159 44.10 -0.55 14.95
C LEU A 159 43.67 0.82 14.40
N GLU A 160 43.35 0.89 13.11
CA GLU A 160 42.85 2.11 12.47
C GLU A 160 41.50 2.56 13.04
N TRP A 161 40.62 1.63 13.37
CA TRP A 161 39.32 1.96 13.96
C TRP A 161 39.48 2.64 15.33
N VAL A 162 40.41 2.14 16.16
CA VAL A 162 40.72 2.75 17.47
C VAL A 162 41.52 4.04 17.33
N ALA A 163 42.50 4.06 16.41
CA ALA A 163 43.35 5.22 16.16
C ALA A 163 42.55 6.44 15.69
N ASN A 164 41.59 6.22 14.80
CA ASN A 164 40.76 7.29 14.24
C ASN A 164 39.61 7.75 15.15
N GLY A 165 39.62 7.35 16.43
CA GLY A 165 38.67 7.84 17.43
C GLY A 165 37.20 7.47 17.16
N LYS A 166 36.90 6.60 16.17
CA LYS A 166 35.54 6.16 15.81
C LYS A 166 34.88 5.25 16.87
N GLY A 167 35.47 5.20 18.07
CA GLY A 167 35.01 4.47 19.25
C GLY A 167 34.97 5.29 20.55
N GLN A 168 35.12 6.62 20.53
CA GLN A 168 34.74 7.48 21.66
C GLN A 168 33.69 8.50 21.24
N GLN A 169 32.50 8.33 21.85
CA GLN A 169 31.36 9.22 21.82
C GLN A 169 31.08 9.89 20.47
N VAL A 170 30.23 9.21 19.69
CA VAL A 170 29.04 9.92 19.20
C VAL A 170 28.53 10.70 20.40
N LYS A 171 28.78 12.02 20.45
CA LYS A 171 27.84 12.93 21.11
C LYS A 171 26.52 12.44 20.58
N ALA A 172 25.71 11.83 21.45
CA ALA A 172 24.38 11.45 21.08
C ALA A 172 23.80 12.68 20.40
N ALA A 173 23.59 12.61 19.08
CA ALA A 173 22.51 13.38 18.50
C ALA A 173 21.34 13.10 19.44
N PRO A 174 20.63 14.11 19.97
CA PRO A 174 19.53 13.88 20.88
C PRO A 174 18.53 12.97 20.16
N ARG A 175 18.61 11.68 20.47
CA ARG A 175 17.91 10.59 19.79
C ARG A 175 16.65 10.32 20.61
N LYS A 176 15.50 10.54 19.95
CA LYS A 176 14.23 9.81 20.05
C LYS A 176 13.53 9.60 21.41
N ASP A 177 14.12 10.02 22.52
CA ASP A 177 13.52 9.88 23.86
C ASP A 177 13.57 11.17 24.68
N ALA A 178 13.81 12.37 24.12
CA ALA A 178 13.94 13.59 24.93
C ALA A 178 12.71 13.81 25.83
N GLY A 179 11.50 13.78 25.26
CA GLY A 179 10.25 13.88 26.02
C GLY A 179 10.03 12.74 27.02
N LEU A 180 10.41 11.50 26.69
CA LEU A 180 10.26 10.36 27.60
C LEU A 180 11.30 10.37 28.74
N ARG A 181 12.53 10.79 28.46
CA ARG A 181 13.59 10.99 29.46
C ARG A 181 13.26 12.16 30.37
N ASP A 182 12.73 13.25 29.83
CA ASP A 182 12.33 14.41 30.62
C ASP A 182 11.09 14.12 31.47
N LEU A 183 10.13 13.35 30.94
CA LEU A 183 9.03 12.81 31.73
C LEU A 183 9.52 11.89 32.86
N LEU A 184 10.39 10.92 32.56
CA LEU A 184 10.89 10.01 33.60
C LEU A 184 11.72 10.77 34.65
N LYS A 185 12.51 11.78 34.26
CA LYS A 185 13.18 12.69 35.20
C LYS A 185 12.18 13.48 36.04
N LYS A 186 11.09 13.97 35.44
CA LYS A 186 10.01 14.67 36.16
C LYS A 186 9.36 13.75 37.17
N ILE A 187 9.02 12.52 36.79
CA ILE A 187 8.48 11.48 37.69
C ILE A 187 9.47 11.18 38.82
N ASP A 188 10.76 11.00 38.51
CA ASP A 188 11.78 10.72 39.51
C ASP A 188 11.98 11.90 40.48
N SER A 189 11.79 13.14 40.02
CA SER A 189 11.88 14.35 40.84
C SER A 189 10.68 14.58 41.76
N GLN A 190 9.56 13.86 41.55
CA GLN A 190 8.39 13.99 42.42
C GLN A 190 8.70 13.46 43.84
N ALA A 191 8.12 14.12 44.84
CA ALA A 191 8.18 13.67 46.22
C ALA A 191 7.60 12.25 46.33
N THR A 192 8.24 11.44 47.18
CA THR A 192 7.72 10.13 47.54
C THR A 192 6.32 10.29 48.13
N PRO A 193 5.32 9.48 47.73
CA PRO A 193 4.00 9.56 48.32
C PRO A 193 4.09 9.36 49.83
N LYS A 194 3.48 10.24 50.64
CA LYS A 194 3.44 10.10 52.11
C LYS A 194 2.91 8.74 52.55
N THR A 195 1.98 8.15 51.78
CA THR A 195 1.45 6.81 52.03
C THR A 195 2.47 5.69 51.86
N TYR A 196 3.62 5.95 51.22
CA TYR A 196 4.71 4.98 51.01
C TYR A 196 5.82 5.12 52.05
N GLU A 197 5.92 6.25 52.76
CA GLU A 197 6.93 6.48 53.79
C GLU A 197 6.69 5.51 54.97
N GLY A 198 7.65 4.60 55.20
CA GLY A 198 7.56 3.57 56.25
C GLY A 198 6.72 2.33 55.87
N ALA A 199 6.12 2.28 54.68
CA ALA A 199 5.35 1.12 54.23
C ALA A 199 6.25 0.00 53.65
N LYS A 200 5.81 -1.26 53.78
CA LYS A 200 6.44 -2.40 53.09
C LYS A 200 6.14 -2.33 51.60
N HIS A 201 7.18 -2.49 50.77
CA HIS A 201 7.12 -2.26 49.31
C HIS A 201 6.01 -3.07 48.61
N GLN A 202 6.07 -4.41 48.69
CA GLN A 202 5.17 -5.28 47.92
C GLN A 202 3.68 -5.11 48.29
N PRO A 203 3.29 -5.11 49.58
CA PRO A 203 1.89 -4.88 49.96
C PRO A 203 1.34 -3.51 49.50
N TRP A 204 2.17 -2.47 49.55
CA TRP A 204 1.78 -1.14 49.09
C TRP A 204 1.53 -1.08 47.59
N VAL A 205 2.38 -1.77 46.81
CA VAL A 205 2.27 -1.90 45.36
C VAL A 205 1.03 -2.72 44.97
N ASP A 206 0.83 -3.88 45.57
CA ASP A 206 -0.28 -4.79 45.25
C ASP A 206 -1.64 -4.11 45.49
N GLU A 207 -1.79 -3.41 46.61
CA GLU A 207 -3.01 -2.66 46.96
C GLU A 207 -3.36 -1.60 45.89
N ARG A 208 -2.36 -0.97 45.28
CA ARG A 208 -2.53 0.11 44.30
C ARG A 208 -2.68 -0.41 42.88
N VAL A 209 -1.94 -1.46 42.52
CA VAL A 209 -2.11 -2.16 41.25
C VAL A 209 -3.50 -2.78 41.12
N ALA A 210 -4.07 -3.26 42.24
CA ALA A 210 -5.45 -3.75 42.30
C ALA A 210 -6.49 -2.66 41.96
N LYS A 211 -6.18 -1.40 42.26
CA LYS A 211 -7.05 -0.23 42.03
C LYS A 211 -6.89 0.40 40.64
N LEU A 212 -5.95 -0.08 39.81
CA LEU A 212 -5.74 0.43 38.45
C LEU A 212 -6.72 -0.19 37.45
N SER A 213 -7.19 0.61 36.49
CA SER A 213 -7.78 0.09 35.25
C SER A 213 -6.72 -0.63 34.39
N ASP A 214 -7.16 -1.44 33.42
CA ASP A 214 -6.25 -2.16 32.52
C ASP A 214 -5.35 -1.23 31.71
N VAL A 215 -5.88 -0.07 31.30
CA VAL A 215 -5.13 0.99 30.60
C VAL A 215 -4.06 1.58 31.50
N GLN A 216 -4.38 1.83 32.77
CA GLN A 216 -3.40 2.32 33.73
C GLN A 216 -2.34 1.26 34.06
N ARG A 217 -2.71 -0.02 34.17
CA ARG A 217 -1.75 -1.13 34.36
C ARG A 217 -0.77 -1.20 33.21
N GLU A 218 -1.25 -1.15 31.98
CA GLU A 218 -0.40 -1.15 30.79
C GLU A 218 0.53 0.08 30.76
N ARG A 219 0.03 1.26 31.14
CA ARG A 219 0.83 2.48 31.24
C ARG A 219 1.95 2.37 32.27
N VAL A 220 1.68 1.77 33.43
CA VAL A 220 2.70 1.47 34.46
C VAL A 220 3.75 0.51 33.89
N THR A 221 3.32 -0.59 33.25
CA THR A 221 4.24 -1.56 32.63
C THR A 221 5.14 -0.91 31.59
N ARG A 222 4.60 -0.03 30.75
CA ARG A 222 5.35 0.68 29.71
C ARG A 222 6.38 1.65 30.28
N LEU A 223 5.98 2.51 31.21
CA LEU A 223 6.89 3.46 31.85
C LEU A 223 7.98 2.73 32.64
N TRP A 224 7.62 1.61 33.28
CA TRP A 224 8.56 0.77 33.99
C TRP A 224 9.59 0.12 33.08
N ASN A 225 9.16 -0.50 31.98
CA ASN A 225 10.05 -1.08 30.99
C ASN A 225 10.94 -0.02 30.33
N ALA A 226 10.40 1.17 30.06
CA ALA A 226 11.17 2.30 29.55
C ALA A 226 12.23 2.78 30.54
N LYS A 227 11.88 2.92 31.83
CA LYS A 227 12.81 3.30 32.91
C LYS A 227 13.94 2.28 33.05
N ARG A 228 13.62 0.98 33.05
CA ARG A 228 14.63 -0.11 33.09
C ARG A 228 15.55 -0.12 31.87
N ARG A 229 15.04 0.28 30.70
CA ARG A 229 15.83 0.39 29.47
C ARG A 229 16.74 1.62 29.47
N ILE A 230 16.23 2.76 29.93
CA ILE A 230 16.94 4.05 29.93
C ILE A 230 17.95 4.15 31.08
N ASP A 231 17.63 3.57 32.23
CA ASP A 231 18.42 3.60 33.45
C ASP A 231 18.55 2.20 34.08
N PRO A 232 19.28 1.28 33.42
CA PRO A 232 19.38 -0.12 33.85
C PRO A 232 20.16 -0.33 35.15
N ARG A 233 20.80 0.70 35.71
CA ARG A 233 21.56 0.65 36.98
C ARG A 233 20.98 1.58 38.05
N MET A 234 19.68 1.88 37.97
CA MET A 234 19.03 2.80 38.90
C MET A 234 19.21 2.34 40.36
N PRO A 235 19.59 3.24 41.28
CA PRO A 235 20.00 2.87 42.65
C PRO A 235 18.84 2.44 43.57
N ASN A 236 17.59 2.75 43.22
CA ASN A 236 16.40 2.34 43.97
C ASN A 236 15.22 2.11 43.00
N ASP A 237 15.18 0.89 42.45
CA ASP A 237 14.23 0.47 41.43
C ASP A 237 12.79 0.42 42.00
N GLY A 238 12.61 -0.09 43.22
CA GLY A 238 11.33 -0.09 43.92
C GLY A 238 10.75 1.32 44.12
N LEU A 239 11.56 2.29 44.54
CA LEU A 239 11.09 3.68 44.70
C LEU A 239 10.74 4.33 43.35
N SER A 240 11.50 4.03 42.29
CA SER A 240 11.22 4.53 40.94
C SER A 240 9.89 3.97 40.42
N PHE A 241 9.61 2.68 40.68
CA PHE A 241 8.33 2.06 40.36
C PHE A 241 7.16 2.69 41.12
N VAL A 242 7.33 3.00 42.40
CA VAL A 242 6.33 3.68 43.23
C VAL A 242 5.97 5.07 42.71
N LYS A 243 6.96 5.84 42.25
CA LYS A 243 6.75 7.16 41.65
C LYS A 243 6.02 7.06 40.32
N ILE A 244 6.35 6.06 39.48
CA ILE A 244 5.61 5.76 38.24
C ILE A 244 4.15 5.37 38.55
N LEU A 245 3.92 4.49 39.52
CA LEU A 245 2.58 4.05 39.93
C LEU A 245 1.74 5.24 40.39
N SER A 246 2.31 6.10 41.23
CA SER A 246 1.66 7.30 41.75
C SER A 246 1.39 8.36 40.68
N TYR A 247 2.31 8.51 39.71
CA TYR A 247 2.13 9.39 38.56
C TYR A 247 0.95 8.93 37.68
N VAL A 248 0.86 7.64 37.39
CA VAL A 248 -0.23 7.09 36.56
C VAL A 248 -1.58 7.18 37.28
N MET A 249 -1.62 6.98 38.60
CA MET A 249 -2.85 7.11 39.39
C MET A 249 -3.39 8.55 39.47
N ARG A 250 -2.53 9.57 39.31
CA ARG A 250 -2.94 11.00 39.33
C ARG A 250 -3.49 11.54 38.01
N GLY A 251 -3.40 10.77 36.92
CA GLY A 251 -4.01 11.14 35.64
C GLY A 251 -3.23 12.17 34.78
N GLU A 252 -1.99 12.53 35.10
CA GLU A 252 -1.21 13.47 34.28
C GLU A 252 -0.89 12.89 32.89
N MET A 253 -1.51 13.42 31.83
CA MET A 253 -1.35 12.98 30.44
C MET A 253 -0.09 13.58 29.80
N LEU A 254 0.80 12.73 29.31
CA LEU A 254 1.89 13.10 28.39
C LEU A 254 1.85 12.12 27.21
N GLY A 255 1.99 12.70 26.02
CA GLY A 255 1.70 12.13 24.70
C GLY A 255 2.26 10.73 24.42
N ARG A 256 1.49 10.03 23.60
CA ARG A 256 1.64 8.65 23.13
C ARG A 256 2.95 8.46 22.36
N LEU A 257 3.90 7.64 22.86
CA LEU A 257 5.16 7.32 22.16
C LEU A 257 5.39 5.81 22.01
N GLY A 258 4.93 5.22 20.90
CA GLY A 258 5.39 3.91 20.38
C GLY A 258 4.30 2.86 20.10
N LEU A 259 4.10 2.55 18.81
CA LEU A 259 2.94 1.92 18.12
C LEU A 259 1.74 2.86 17.94
N PRO A 260 1.09 2.90 16.75
CA PRO A 260 0.05 3.88 16.40
C PRO A 260 -1.02 3.97 17.49
N HIS A 261 -0.91 4.95 18.39
CA HIS A 261 -2.01 5.28 19.27
C HIS A 261 -2.81 6.36 18.56
N GLY A 262 -3.74 5.90 17.73
CA GLY A 262 -4.96 6.60 17.33
C GLY A 262 -6.22 5.75 17.61
N TYR A 263 -6.06 4.49 17.98
CA TYR A 263 -7.15 3.51 18.00
C TYR A 263 -7.28 2.96 19.39
N GLY A 264 -8.34 3.37 20.10
CA GLY A 264 -8.90 2.49 21.13
C GLY A 264 -9.07 1.13 20.49
N HIS A 265 -8.59 0.08 21.16
CA HIS A 265 -8.82 -1.29 20.71
C HIS A 265 -10.12 -1.77 21.34
N PRO A 266 -11.17 -2.05 20.54
CA PRO A 266 -12.21 -2.96 20.97
C PRO A 266 -11.59 -4.31 21.32
N ARG A 267 -12.02 -4.93 22.42
CA ARG A 267 -11.52 -6.24 22.85
C ARG A 267 -12.09 -7.30 21.91
N SER A 268 -11.40 -7.62 20.80
CA SER A 268 -11.93 -8.59 19.83
C SER A 268 -10.94 -9.68 19.39
N SER A 269 -11.53 -10.79 18.96
CA SER A 269 -10.97 -12.10 18.63
C SER A 269 -9.70 -12.06 17.76
N ARG A 270 -8.73 -12.92 18.10
CA ARG A 270 -7.51 -13.18 17.28
C ARG A 270 -7.74 -14.15 16.11
N HIS A 271 -8.96 -14.66 15.93
CA HIS A 271 -9.28 -15.72 14.99
C HIS A 271 -10.34 -15.26 13.96
N PHE A 272 -10.09 -15.57 12.68
CA PHE A 272 -11.09 -15.43 11.61
C PHE A 272 -11.95 -16.69 11.62
N THR A 273 -13.06 -16.60 12.33
CA THR A 273 -14.00 -17.70 12.58
C THR A 273 -15.42 -17.20 12.35
N GLN A 274 -16.37 -18.13 12.26
CA GLN A 274 -17.78 -17.80 12.35
C GLN A 274 -18.04 -16.99 13.63
N LYS A 275 -18.92 -16.00 13.52
CA LYS A 275 -19.37 -15.18 14.64
C LYS A 275 -20.88 -15.31 14.75
N GLU A 276 -21.32 -15.78 15.90
CA GLU A 276 -22.75 -15.84 16.23
C GLU A 276 -23.33 -14.42 16.29
N GLY A 277 -24.57 -14.28 15.82
CA GLY A 277 -25.29 -13.00 15.84
C GLY A 277 -25.61 -12.57 17.26
N THR A 278 -25.64 -11.27 17.47
CA THR A 278 -26.21 -10.69 18.70
C THR A 278 -27.72 -10.60 18.55
N LYS A 279 -28.48 -10.85 19.63
CA LYS A 279 -29.95 -10.73 19.60
C LYS A 279 -30.34 -9.27 19.37
N SER A 280 -31.30 -9.04 18.48
CA SER A 280 -31.94 -7.74 18.28
C SER A 280 -32.62 -7.30 19.58
N GLY A 281 -32.02 -6.33 20.28
CA GLY A 281 -32.60 -5.70 21.46
C GLY A 281 -33.56 -4.57 21.09
N LYS A 282 -34.14 -3.94 22.11
CA LYS A 282 -34.88 -2.67 21.94
C LYS A 282 -33.96 -1.64 21.25
N LYS A 283 -34.49 -0.96 20.24
CA LYS A 283 -33.78 0.15 19.59
C LYS A 283 -33.80 1.39 20.48
N VAL A 284 -32.68 2.06 20.58
CA VAL A 284 -32.47 3.21 21.46
C VAL A 284 -31.75 4.33 20.72
N VAL A 285 -31.81 5.52 21.29
CA VAL A 285 -31.26 6.75 20.72
C VAL A 285 -30.15 7.28 21.62
N VAL A 286 -29.07 7.74 21.00
CA VAL A 286 -28.03 8.55 21.64
C VAL A 286 -28.04 9.93 21.00
N SER A 287 -28.32 10.95 21.80
CA SER A 287 -28.38 12.34 21.36
C SER A 287 -27.43 13.21 22.17
N GLY A 288 -26.88 14.25 21.54
CA GLY A 288 -25.91 15.11 22.20
C GLY A 288 -25.69 16.44 21.49
N LYS A 289 -24.72 17.21 21.99
CA LYS A 289 -24.23 18.42 21.35
C LYS A 289 -22.70 18.47 21.36
N ALA A 290 -22.14 18.96 20.26
CA ALA A 290 -20.71 19.14 20.07
C ALA A 290 -20.30 20.62 20.15
N PHE A 291 -19.26 20.90 20.93
CA PHE A 291 -18.77 22.25 21.18
C PHE A 291 -17.25 22.34 21.08
N ASP A 292 -16.75 23.55 20.85
CA ASP A 292 -15.32 23.85 21.03
C ASP A 292 -15.01 24.30 22.46
N ASP A 293 -13.75 24.70 22.68
CA ASP A 293 -13.27 25.20 23.97
C ASP A 293 -14.01 26.41 24.52
N GLN A 294 -14.60 27.20 23.64
CA GLN A 294 -15.34 28.42 23.94
C GLN A 294 -16.84 28.16 24.06
N ASP A 295 -17.24 26.89 24.16
CA ASP A 295 -18.63 26.42 24.21
C ASP A 295 -19.45 26.85 22.97
N LYS A 296 -18.77 27.14 21.84
CA LYS A 296 -19.43 27.42 20.57
C LYS A 296 -19.80 26.10 19.89
N PRO A 297 -21.02 25.98 19.33
CA PRO A 297 -21.41 24.78 18.61
C PRO A 297 -20.51 24.47 17.42
N LEU A 298 -20.17 23.19 17.27
CA LEU A 298 -19.36 22.68 16.16
C LEU A 298 -20.20 21.84 15.20
N PRO A 299 -20.42 22.29 13.95
CA PRO A 299 -21.05 21.47 12.91
C PRO A 299 -20.06 20.50 12.25
N GLY A 300 -20.61 19.43 11.66
CA GLY A 300 -19.86 18.46 10.86
C GLY A 300 -18.91 17.56 11.67
N VAL A 301 -19.03 17.53 12.99
CA VAL A 301 -18.28 16.61 13.85
C VAL A 301 -18.83 15.21 13.62
N MET A 302 -17.96 14.28 13.24
CA MET A 302 -18.28 12.86 13.15
C MET A 302 -18.43 12.29 14.54
N ILE A 303 -19.64 11.87 14.90
CA ILE A 303 -19.93 11.18 16.15
C ILE A 303 -20.11 9.70 15.83
N THR A 304 -19.12 8.89 16.17
CA THR A 304 -19.10 7.44 15.93
C THR A 304 -19.43 6.70 17.22
N VAL A 305 -20.48 5.88 17.21
CA VAL A 305 -20.79 4.89 18.24
C VAL A 305 -20.16 3.56 17.84
N PHE A 306 -19.46 2.90 18.76
CA PHE A 306 -18.88 1.56 18.57
C PHE A 306 -19.67 0.52 19.36
N ASP A 307 -20.26 -0.43 18.65
CA ASP A 307 -20.84 -1.64 19.23
C ASP A 307 -19.82 -2.77 19.12
N GLU A 308 -19.10 -3.05 20.23
CA GLU A 308 -18.05 -4.06 20.25
C GLU A 308 -18.59 -5.47 20.00
N ASP A 309 -19.78 -5.80 20.53
CA ASP A 309 -20.36 -7.14 20.36
C ASP A 309 -20.76 -7.36 18.90
N MET A 310 -21.33 -6.35 18.25
CA MET A 310 -21.63 -6.39 16.82
C MET A 310 -20.39 -6.19 15.95
N GLU A 311 -19.23 -5.80 16.50
CA GLU A 311 -18.07 -5.30 15.74
C GLU A 311 -18.52 -4.37 14.60
N MET A 312 -19.36 -3.42 14.99
CA MET A 312 -20.06 -2.50 14.10
C MET A 312 -19.88 -1.09 14.67
N ASN A 313 -19.84 -0.10 13.81
CA ASN A 313 -19.83 1.28 14.24
C ASN A 313 -20.71 2.14 13.34
N THR A 314 -21.41 3.08 13.95
CA THR A 314 -22.35 3.97 13.28
C THR A 314 -21.95 5.41 13.53
N THR A 315 -21.87 6.20 12.48
CA THR A 315 -21.46 7.60 12.50
C THR A 315 -22.56 8.48 11.95
N VAL A 316 -22.80 9.60 12.63
CA VAL A 316 -23.56 10.75 12.12
C VAL A 316 -22.71 12.01 12.23
N PHE A 317 -23.14 13.08 11.58
CA PHE A 317 -22.51 14.39 11.68
C PHE A 317 -23.33 15.34 12.56
N SER A 318 -22.65 16.13 13.38
CA SER A 318 -23.30 17.20 14.11
C SER A 318 -23.85 18.28 13.17
N GLN A 319 -25.00 18.83 13.53
CA GLN A 319 -25.73 19.84 12.78
C GLN A 319 -25.17 21.25 13.03
N ALA A 320 -25.74 22.25 12.36
CA ALA A 320 -25.31 23.66 12.46
C ALA A 320 -25.25 24.19 13.91
N ASP A 321 -26.18 23.74 14.77
CA ASP A 321 -26.25 24.10 16.19
C ASP A 321 -25.47 23.14 17.11
N GLY A 322 -24.61 22.30 16.51
CA GLY A 322 -23.80 21.29 17.20
C GLY A 322 -24.58 20.04 17.63
N SER A 323 -25.90 20.00 17.47
CA SER A 323 -26.70 18.84 17.86
C SER A 323 -26.42 17.62 17.00
N PHE A 324 -26.56 16.43 17.57
CA PHE A 324 -26.52 15.17 16.84
C PHE A 324 -27.48 14.16 17.47
N GLU A 325 -27.93 13.22 16.65
CA GLU A 325 -28.78 12.12 17.06
C GLU A 325 -28.39 10.85 16.30
N LEU A 326 -28.14 9.77 17.04
CA LEU A 326 -27.94 8.43 16.53
C LEU A 326 -29.12 7.58 16.99
N ALA A 327 -30.03 7.29 16.06
CA ALA A 327 -31.15 6.38 16.27
C ALA A 327 -30.80 4.93 15.90
N ASP A 328 -31.71 4.01 16.19
CA ASP A 328 -31.64 2.59 15.82
C ASP A 328 -30.45 1.81 16.39
N LEU A 329 -29.89 2.30 17.49
CA LEU A 329 -28.82 1.62 18.23
C LEU A 329 -29.38 0.49 19.08
N ARG A 330 -28.55 -0.50 19.42
CA ARG A 330 -28.89 -1.56 20.38
C ARG A 330 -28.89 -1.01 21.81
N ASP A 331 -29.74 -1.55 22.69
CA ASP A 331 -29.68 -1.21 24.11
C ASP A 331 -28.49 -1.90 24.80
N THR A 332 -27.32 -1.28 24.73
CA THR A 332 -26.06 -1.73 25.35
C THR A 332 -25.21 -0.53 25.78
N GLU A 333 -24.09 -0.79 26.48
CA GLU A 333 -23.06 0.21 26.72
C GLU A 333 -22.20 0.40 25.47
N PHE A 334 -21.93 1.66 25.13
CA PHE A 334 -21.17 2.04 23.94
C PHE A 334 -19.93 2.86 24.27
N GLN A 335 -18.91 2.70 23.43
CA GLN A 335 -17.87 3.71 23.29
C GLN A 335 -18.26 4.70 22.19
N ILE A 336 -18.06 6.00 22.43
CA ILE A 336 -18.30 7.06 21.46
C ILE A 336 -16.98 7.76 21.14
N ARG A 337 -16.75 8.04 19.85
CA ARG A 337 -15.69 8.94 19.37
C ARG A 337 -16.29 10.16 18.72
N ALA A 338 -15.85 11.34 19.13
CA ALA A 338 -16.09 12.58 18.41
C ALA A 338 -14.83 12.98 17.62
N ARG A 339 -14.98 13.22 16.31
CA ARG A 339 -13.87 13.56 15.41
C ARG A 339 -14.23 14.70 14.47
N LEU A 340 -13.33 15.67 14.37
CA LEU A 340 -13.35 16.69 13.33
C LEU A 340 -11.90 16.99 12.93
N PRO A 341 -11.50 16.86 11.65
CA PRO A 341 -10.15 17.22 11.23
C PRO A 341 -9.75 18.63 11.70
N GLY A 342 -8.57 18.75 12.32
CA GLY A 342 -8.12 19.98 13.00
C GLY A 342 -8.44 20.03 14.49
N LYS A 343 -9.20 19.06 15.02
CA LYS A 343 -9.46 18.87 16.44
C LYS A 343 -8.85 17.55 16.93
N ILE A 344 -8.56 17.45 18.22
CA ILE A 344 -8.17 16.20 18.86
C ILE A 344 -9.41 15.29 18.89
N ASP A 345 -9.21 13.99 18.60
CA ASP A 345 -10.29 13.02 18.71
C ASP A 345 -10.61 12.78 20.19
N GLU A 346 -11.88 12.94 20.56
CA GLU A 346 -12.35 12.72 21.92
C GLU A 346 -13.08 11.39 22.04
N TRP A 347 -12.86 10.69 23.15
CA TRP A 347 -13.43 9.37 23.42
C TRP A 347 -14.21 9.39 24.72
N TYR A 348 -15.39 8.78 24.70
CA TYR A 348 -16.30 8.65 25.82
C TYR A 348 -16.67 7.18 25.98
N ASP A 349 -16.29 6.60 27.10
CA ASP A 349 -16.54 5.20 27.43
C ASP A 349 -17.85 5.03 28.21
N ASP A 350 -18.39 3.81 28.22
CA ASP A 350 -19.54 3.38 29.02
C ASP A 350 -20.81 4.24 28.85
N VAL A 351 -21.03 4.77 27.64
CA VAL A 351 -22.19 5.61 27.34
C VAL A 351 -23.45 4.75 27.24
N LYS A 352 -24.42 5.01 28.13
CA LYS A 352 -25.72 4.32 28.13
C LYS A 352 -26.76 5.11 27.35
N PRO A 353 -27.47 4.47 26.41
CA PRO A 353 -28.59 5.08 25.71
C PRO A 353 -29.68 5.57 26.68
N GLY A 354 -30.36 6.67 26.32
CA GLY A 354 -31.44 7.25 27.13
C GLY A 354 -31.04 7.93 28.45
N ARG A 355 -29.75 7.93 28.85
CA ARG A 355 -29.26 8.71 30.01
C ARG A 355 -28.69 10.06 29.58
N GLY A 356 -29.59 11.02 29.32
CA GLY A 356 -29.24 12.44 29.17
C GLY A 356 -28.49 12.80 27.88
N VAL A 357 -28.27 14.10 27.68
CA VAL A 357 -27.61 14.67 26.50
C VAL A 357 -26.10 14.51 26.65
N VAL A 358 -25.44 13.84 25.70
CA VAL A 358 -23.98 13.74 25.68
C VAL A 358 -23.40 15.08 25.23
N ALA A 359 -22.65 15.75 26.11
CA ALA A 359 -21.89 16.93 25.73
C ALA A 359 -20.48 16.50 25.29
N VAL A 360 -20.16 16.70 24.01
CA VAL A 360 -18.81 16.44 23.48
C VAL A 360 -18.07 17.76 23.28
N LYS A 361 -16.86 17.87 23.82
CA LYS A 361 -16.06 19.10 23.80
C LYS A 361 -14.73 18.83 23.11
N LEU A 362 -14.50 19.48 21.96
CA LEU A 362 -13.34 19.21 21.11
C LEU A 362 -12.29 20.32 21.18
N HIS A 363 -11.05 19.90 21.45
CA HIS A 363 -9.89 20.77 21.53
C HIS A 363 -9.16 20.90 20.18
N PRO A 364 -8.57 22.06 19.83
CA PRO A 364 -7.71 22.20 18.65
C PRO A 364 -6.54 21.21 18.65
N ALA A 365 -6.32 20.54 17.52
CA ALA A 365 -5.10 19.77 17.30
C ALA A 365 -3.98 20.72 16.85
N THR A 366 -2.78 20.57 17.43
CA THR A 366 -1.60 21.38 17.07
C THR A 366 -0.36 20.49 16.95
N GLY A 367 0.71 21.01 16.34
CA GLY A 367 1.99 20.31 16.26
C GLY A 367 1.87 18.91 15.63
N GLU A 368 2.39 17.91 16.34
CA GLU A 368 2.37 16.51 15.92
C GLU A 368 0.94 15.96 15.81
N ASP A 369 0.05 16.27 16.75
CA ASP A 369 -1.33 15.79 16.74
C ASP A 369 -2.07 16.20 15.47
N LEU A 370 -1.81 17.43 14.98
CA LEU A 370 -2.35 17.92 13.72
C LEU A 370 -1.73 17.21 12.50
N GLN A 371 -0.41 17.03 12.50
CA GLN A 371 0.29 16.35 11.40
C GLN A 371 -0.09 14.87 11.27
N MET A 372 -0.48 14.23 12.37
CA MET A 372 -0.91 12.83 12.40
C MET A 372 -2.31 12.61 11.81
N GLN A 373 -3.07 13.68 11.55
CA GLN A 373 -4.37 13.60 10.88
C GLN A 373 -4.25 13.66 9.36
N ARG A 374 -3.04 13.86 8.83
CA ARG A 374 -2.80 14.04 7.39
C ARG A 374 -3.21 12.77 6.63
N PRO A 375 -4.06 12.88 5.59
CA PRO A 375 -4.43 11.75 4.75
C PRO A 375 -3.26 11.28 3.87
N GLY A 376 -3.38 10.07 3.32
CA GLY A 376 -2.38 9.47 2.45
C GLY A 376 -2.01 10.34 1.25
N SER A 377 -2.99 10.95 0.57
CA SER A 377 -2.77 11.82 -0.60
C SER A 377 -1.90 13.03 -0.22
N SER A 378 -2.22 13.70 0.88
CA SER A 378 -1.48 14.86 1.35
C SER A 378 -0.06 14.48 1.81
N ALA A 379 0.13 13.33 2.46
CA ALA A 379 1.44 12.84 2.84
C ALA A 379 2.28 12.40 1.64
N PHE A 380 1.65 11.75 0.64
CA PHE A 380 2.27 11.43 -0.64
C PHE A 380 2.72 12.69 -1.39
N GLY A 381 1.93 13.77 -1.32
CA GLY A 381 2.25 15.07 -1.91
C GLY A 381 3.54 15.70 -1.38
N MET A 382 4.07 15.24 -0.24
CA MET A 382 5.36 15.69 0.29
C MET A 382 6.55 15.12 -0.48
N LEU A 383 6.36 14.01 -1.21
CA LEU A 383 7.39 13.47 -2.09
C LEU A 383 7.62 14.43 -3.26
N LYS A 384 8.85 14.92 -3.36
CA LYS A 384 9.28 15.72 -4.51
C LYS A 384 9.42 14.82 -5.72
N TRP A 385 9.06 15.28 -6.92
CA TRP A 385 9.18 14.52 -8.18
C TRP A 385 9.97 15.32 -9.21
N LYS A 386 10.77 14.65 -10.04
CA LYS A 386 11.53 15.31 -11.13
C LYS A 386 10.60 15.78 -12.25
N ASN A 387 9.52 15.03 -12.47
CA ASN A 387 8.48 15.33 -13.43
C ASN A 387 7.19 14.58 -13.00
N GLN A 388 6.06 15.02 -13.55
CA GLN A 388 4.75 14.44 -13.25
C GLN A 388 4.63 12.97 -13.70
N ARG A 389 5.34 12.57 -14.76
CA ARG A 389 5.27 11.21 -15.30
C ARG A 389 5.80 10.16 -14.33
N ASP A 390 6.90 10.48 -13.64
CA ASP A 390 7.49 9.64 -12.60
C ASP A 390 6.54 9.51 -11.40
N LYS A 391 5.89 10.62 -11.00
CA LYS A 391 4.88 10.63 -9.93
C LYS A 391 3.72 9.69 -10.26
N GLU A 392 3.19 9.80 -11.47
CA GLU A 392 2.09 8.96 -11.95
C GLU A 392 2.52 7.50 -12.10
N ASN A 393 3.72 7.22 -12.62
CA ASN A 393 4.24 5.84 -12.67
C ASN A 393 4.36 5.24 -11.27
N PHE A 394 4.79 6.02 -10.28
CA PHE A 394 4.84 5.56 -8.89
C PHE A 394 3.45 5.30 -8.32
N LYS A 395 2.46 6.20 -8.52
CA LYS A 395 1.06 5.96 -8.13
C LYS A 395 0.55 4.66 -8.75
N MET A 396 0.76 4.53 -10.07
CA MET A 396 0.41 3.37 -10.88
C MET A 396 1.10 2.07 -10.48
N MET A 397 2.12 2.06 -9.62
CA MET A 397 2.90 0.85 -9.30
C MET A 397 3.03 0.57 -7.81
N CYS A 398 2.96 1.59 -6.97
CA CYS A 398 3.17 1.47 -5.53
C CYS A 398 1.91 1.74 -4.71
N MET A 399 0.84 2.29 -5.32
CA MET A 399 -0.39 2.64 -4.61
C MET A 399 -1.58 1.73 -4.98
N TYR A 400 -1.30 0.56 -5.57
CA TYR A 400 -2.32 -0.44 -5.96
C TYR A 400 -3.16 -0.98 -4.80
N CYS A 401 -2.50 -1.18 -3.66
CA CYS A 401 -3.02 -1.98 -2.55
C CYS A 401 -3.29 -1.15 -1.28
N HIS A 402 -2.54 -0.07 -1.09
CA HIS A 402 -2.63 0.78 0.08
C HIS A 402 -2.19 2.21 -0.23
N GLN A 403 -2.58 3.16 0.62
CA GLN A 403 -2.11 4.54 0.56
C GLN A 403 -0.60 4.64 0.89
N VAL A 404 0.07 5.67 0.37
CA VAL A 404 1.49 5.97 0.64
C VAL A 404 1.60 7.17 1.58
N GLY A 405 2.67 7.21 2.37
CA GLY A 405 2.88 8.29 3.34
C GLY A 405 2.02 8.15 4.61
N THR A 406 1.34 7.03 4.81
CA THR A 406 0.64 6.70 6.06
C THR A 406 1.64 6.45 7.18
N LEU A 407 1.20 6.43 8.44
CA LEU A 407 2.11 6.15 9.57
C LEU A 407 2.80 4.78 9.43
N GLY A 408 2.04 3.74 9.08
CA GLY A 408 2.58 2.40 8.84
C GLY A 408 3.57 2.32 7.66
N PHE A 409 3.47 3.24 6.70
CA PHE A 409 4.43 3.37 5.60
C PHE A 409 5.72 4.09 6.02
N ARG A 410 5.67 5.00 7.00
CA ARG A 410 6.81 5.79 7.48
C ARG A 410 7.70 5.05 8.49
N THR A 411 7.32 3.85 8.92
CA THR A 411 8.07 3.08 9.93
C THR A 411 9.44 2.55 9.48
N PRO A 412 9.76 2.34 8.18
CA PRO A 412 11.14 2.12 7.76
C PRO A 412 11.92 3.41 7.99
N GLU A 413 12.85 3.40 8.95
CA GLU A 413 13.63 4.58 9.30
C GLU A 413 15.03 4.56 8.68
N GLU A 414 15.48 3.37 8.26
CA GLU A 414 16.83 3.14 7.76
C GLU A 414 16.83 2.80 6.26
N PRO A 415 17.90 3.15 5.51
CA PRO A 415 17.99 2.88 4.08
C PRO A 415 17.78 1.40 3.70
N VAL A 416 18.32 0.47 4.50
CA VAL A 416 18.21 -0.99 4.25
C VAL A 416 16.77 -1.50 4.37
N ASP A 417 15.97 -0.88 5.23
CA ASP A 417 14.56 -1.23 5.41
C ASP A 417 13.75 -0.78 4.19
N TRP A 418 14.03 0.43 3.70
CA TRP A 418 13.47 0.96 2.45
C TRP A 418 13.88 0.11 1.24
N GLU A 419 15.15 -0.27 1.11
CA GLU A 419 15.63 -1.13 0.03
C GLU A 419 14.92 -2.49 0.04
N THR A 420 14.73 -3.10 1.21
CA THR A 420 14.02 -4.37 1.36
C THR A 420 12.56 -4.23 0.93
N MET A 421 11.89 -3.16 1.35
CA MET A 421 10.49 -2.91 0.98
C MET A 421 10.34 -2.63 -0.51
N ILE A 422 11.19 -1.76 -1.07
CA ILE A 422 11.16 -1.40 -2.48
C ILE A 422 11.48 -2.62 -3.35
N ARG A 423 12.44 -3.48 -2.99
CA ARG A 423 12.70 -4.72 -3.74
C ARG A 423 11.47 -5.62 -3.80
N ARG A 424 10.66 -5.68 -2.73
CA ARG A 424 9.40 -6.43 -2.73
C ARG A 424 8.35 -5.79 -3.64
N MET A 425 8.24 -4.47 -3.64
CA MET A 425 7.29 -3.72 -4.49
C MET A 425 7.73 -3.67 -5.96
N ASP A 426 9.03 -3.60 -6.21
CA ASP A 426 9.60 -3.68 -7.55
C ASP A 426 9.50 -5.08 -8.15
N GLY A 427 9.24 -6.10 -7.34
CA GLY A 427 8.88 -7.44 -7.80
C GLY A 427 7.66 -7.47 -8.74
N PHE A 428 6.84 -6.41 -8.75
CA PHE A 428 5.75 -6.22 -9.72
C PHE A 428 6.21 -5.62 -11.07
N GLY A 429 7.49 -5.29 -11.24
CA GLY A 429 8.15 -5.06 -12.54
C GLY A 429 7.86 -3.73 -13.24
N GLY A 430 7.29 -2.75 -12.54
CA GLY A 430 6.64 -1.60 -13.17
C GLY A 430 7.32 -0.23 -13.06
N LEU A 431 8.20 -0.03 -12.08
CA LEU A 431 8.84 1.26 -11.84
C LEU A 431 9.87 1.60 -12.92
N TYR A 432 10.03 2.88 -13.23
CA TYR A 432 11.11 3.28 -14.13
C TYR A 432 12.49 3.09 -13.48
N LYS A 433 13.45 2.60 -14.26
CA LYS A 433 14.83 2.34 -13.78
C LYS A 433 15.50 3.60 -13.22
N HIS A 434 15.24 4.78 -13.78
CA HIS A 434 15.80 6.03 -13.25
C HIS A 434 15.14 6.45 -11.94
N THR A 435 13.84 6.18 -11.77
CA THR A 435 13.12 6.41 -10.51
C THR A 435 13.63 5.46 -9.43
N GLN A 436 13.78 4.16 -9.74
CA GLN A 436 14.34 3.17 -8.80
C GLN A 436 15.71 3.59 -8.23
N LYS A 437 16.59 4.16 -9.07
CA LYS A 437 17.94 4.58 -8.67
C LYS A 437 17.98 5.64 -7.56
N ASP A 438 16.97 6.51 -7.48
CA ASP A 438 16.92 7.59 -6.49
C ASP A 438 15.75 7.52 -5.50
N LEU A 439 14.91 6.48 -5.60
CA LEU A 439 13.69 6.34 -4.79
C LEU A 439 13.97 6.24 -3.29
N VAL A 440 14.92 5.38 -2.87
CA VAL A 440 15.27 5.24 -1.43
C VAL A 440 15.70 6.59 -0.85
N LYS A 441 16.58 7.31 -1.56
CA LYS A 441 17.04 8.64 -1.16
C LYS A 441 15.87 9.60 -1.02
N ARG A 442 14.98 9.65 -2.01
CA ARG A 442 13.79 10.52 -2.03
C ARG A 442 12.84 10.22 -0.86
N LEU A 443 12.65 8.94 -0.53
CA LEU A 443 11.82 8.50 0.59
C LEU A 443 12.44 8.92 1.93
N LEU A 444 13.75 8.76 2.12
CA LEU A 444 14.46 9.20 3.32
C LEU A 444 14.42 10.73 3.50
N GLU A 445 14.63 11.47 2.40
CA GLU A 445 14.55 12.95 2.38
C GLU A 445 13.13 13.48 2.66
N THR A 446 12.11 12.62 2.61
CA THR A 446 10.72 13.01 2.79
C THR A 446 10.12 12.49 4.10
N PHE A 447 10.38 11.23 4.46
CA PHE A 447 9.63 10.49 5.50
C PHE A 447 10.45 10.16 6.76
N THR A 448 11.69 10.62 6.88
CA THR A 448 12.40 10.57 8.17
C THR A 448 11.81 11.58 9.16
N ASP A 449 11.95 11.33 10.47
CA ASP A 449 11.43 12.25 11.51
C ASP A 449 11.92 13.70 11.32
N ASP A 450 13.21 13.87 10.99
CA ASP A 450 13.79 15.20 10.70
C ASP A 450 13.17 15.85 9.47
N ALA A 451 12.96 15.09 8.38
CA ALA A 451 12.30 15.60 7.19
C ALA A 451 10.82 15.98 7.45
N MET A 452 10.11 15.14 8.21
CA MET A 452 8.71 15.35 8.57
C MET A 452 8.52 16.57 9.47
N SER A 453 9.46 16.83 10.38
CA SER A 453 9.44 18.04 11.22
C SER A 453 9.47 19.35 10.42
N LYS A 454 9.92 19.28 9.15
CA LYS A 454 10.03 20.42 8.21
C LYS A 454 8.89 20.47 7.21
N TRP A 455 7.92 19.56 7.26
CA TRP A 455 6.76 19.61 6.39
C TRP A 455 5.93 20.88 6.66
N PRO A 456 5.25 21.42 5.64
CA PRO A 456 4.29 22.49 5.85
C PRO A 456 3.21 22.05 6.84
N MET A 457 2.70 23.02 7.61
CA MET A 457 1.59 22.77 8.52
C MET A 457 0.42 22.14 7.76
N TYR A 458 -0.12 21.03 8.26
CA TYR A 458 -1.29 20.41 7.66
C TYR A 458 -2.49 21.35 7.81
N VAL A 459 -3.21 21.56 6.71
CA VAL A 459 -4.46 22.33 6.68
C VAL A 459 -5.60 21.31 6.53
N PRO A 460 -6.39 21.08 7.60
CA PRO A 460 -7.54 20.20 7.53
C PRO A 460 -8.58 20.69 6.52
N PRO A 461 -9.33 19.79 5.87
CA PRO A 461 -10.47 20.19 5.05
C PRO A 461 -11.55 20.86 5.91
N PRO A 462 -12.41 21.69 5.30
CA PRO A 462 -13.56 22.26 6.02
C PRO A 462 -14.48 21.15 6.52
N ALA A 463 -15.21 21.44 7.60
CA ALA A 463 -16.23 20.54 8.13
C ALA A 463 -17.29 20.21 7.05
N PRO A 464 -17.79 18.97 6.99
CA PRO A 464 -18.88 18.63 6.08
C PRO A 464 -20.12 19.46 6.40
N THR A 465 -20.84 19.85 5.35
CA THR A 465 -22.08 20.65 5.43
C THR A 465 -23.11 20.14 4.43
N GLY A 466 -24.36 20.59 4.57
CA GLY A 466 -25.44 20.24 3.64
C GLY A 466 -25.63 18.73 3.54
N PHE A 467 -25.70 18.22 2.31
CA PHE A 467 -25.89 16.81 1.97
C PHE A 467 -24.89 15.91 2.71
N ALA A 468 -23.59 16.25 2.70
CA ALA A 468 -22.56 15.43 3.33
C ALA A 468 -22.75 15.30 4.84
N ALA A 469 -23.27 16.33 5.52
CA ALA A 469 -23.54 16.33 6.96
C ALA A 469 -24.87 15.64 7.35
N LYS A 470 -25.62 15.12 6.38
CA LYS A 470 -26.86 14.37 6.61
C LYS A 470 -26.70 12.87 6.37
N VAL A 471 -25.60 12.44 5.79
CA VAL A 471 -25.29 11.02 5.57
C VAL A 471 -25.04 10.34 6.91
N LYS A 472 -25.65 9.17 7.11
CA LYS A 472 -25.31 8.24 8.21
C LYS A 472 -24.40 7.16 7.65
N ILE A 473 -23.29 6.89 8.34
CA ILE A 473 -22.28 5.93 7.90
C ILE A 473 -22.25 4.76 8.88
N THR A 474 -22.44 3.54 8.40
CA THR A 474 -22.33 2.33 9.23
C THR A 474 -21.22 1.44 8.68
N GLU A 475 -20.27 1.04 9.52
CA GLU A 475 -19.21 0.09 9.16
C GLU A 475 -19.34 -1.21 9.96
N TRP A 476 -19.20 -2.36 9.29
CA TRP A 476 -19.06 -3.66 9.94
C TRP A 476 -17.66 -4.19 9.72
N ASP A 477 -16.97 -4.56 10.80
CA ASP A 477 -15.64 -5.12 10.68
C ASP A 477 -15.68 -6.52 10.07
N VAL A 478 -14.71 -6.80 9.22
CA VAL A 478 -14.53 -8.05 8.50
C VAL A 478 -13.07 -8.47 8.56
N GLY A 479 -12.85 -9.78 8.65
CA GLY A 479 -11.52 -10.36 8.61
C GLY A 479 -10.81 -10.36 9.96
N LYS A 480 -9.62 -10.97 9.99
CA LYS A 480 -8.77 -11.00 11.18
C LYS A 480 -8.10 -9.64 11.38
N PHE A 481 -8.05 -9.17 12.62
CA PHE A 481 -7.27 -7.99 13.00
C PHE A 481 -5.85 -8.02 12.41
N MET A 482 -5.46 -6.92 11.76
CA MET A 482 -4.20 -6.68 11.02
C MET A 482 -3.96 -7.54 9.76
N ASN A 483 -4.79 -8.57 9.52
CA ASN A 483 -4.59 -9.57 8.48
C ASN A 483 -5.76 -9.70 7.50
N ALA A 484 -6.83 -8.91 7.66
CA ALA A 484 -7.91 -8.81 6.70
C ALA A 484 -7.37 -8.27 5.36
N ASN A 485 -7.98 -8.67 4.27
CA ASN A 485 -7.82 -8.03 2.98
C ASN A 485 -9.14 -8.18 2.21
N VAL A 486 -10.17 -7.51 2.74
CA VAL A 486 -11.49 -7.40 2.10
C VAL A 486 -11.29 -6.67 0.79
N HIS A 487 -11.74 -7.23 -0.33
CA HIS A 487 -11.46 -6.65 -1.64
C HIS A 487 -12.70 -6.06 -2.32
N ASP A 488 -13.71 -6.88 -2.58
CA ASP A 488 -14.99 -6.46 -3.15
C ASP A 488 -16.14 -6.97 -2.26
N ILE A 489 -17.31 -6.37 -2.43
CA ILE A 489 -18.54 -6.66 -1.69
C ILE A 489 -19.69 -6.79 -2.67
N GLU A 490 -20.75 -7.47 -2.26
CA GLU A 490 -21.95 -7.63 -3.07
C GLU A 490 -23.19 -7.73 -2.17
N PRO A 491 -24.21 -6.87 -2.36
CA PRO A 491 -25.49 -7.01 -1.67
C PRO A 491 -26.09 -8.40 -1.86
N GLY A 492 -26.52 -9.01 -0.75
CA GLY A 492 -27.25 -10.28 -0.76
C GLY A 492 -28.77 -10.09 -0.78
N PRO A 493 -29.53 -11.14 -0.44
CA PRO A 493 -30.94 -10.98 -0.03
C PRO A 493 -31.08 -9.93 1.08
N PRO A 494 -32.27 -9.34 1.29
CA PRO A 494 -32.47 -8.27 2.26
C PRO A 494 -31.84 -8.56 3.64
N GLY A 495 -31.00 -7.63 4.11
CA GLY A 495 -30.29 -7.74 5.38
C GLY A 495 -28.99 -8.56 5.34
N ILE A 496 -28.55 -9.05 4.18
CA ILE A 496 -27.30 -9.78 3.98
C ILE A 496 -26.35 -9.00 3.08
N MET A 497 -25.06 -9.03 3.41
CA MET A 497 -23.97 -8.56 2.56
C MET A 497 -22.92 -9.65 2.41
N TYR A 498 -22.47 -9.88 1.18
CA TYR A 498 -21.31 -10.73 0.90
C TYR A 498 -20.06 -9.88 0.72
N ALA A 499 -18.92 -10.40 1.18
CA ALA A 499 -17.61 -9.79 0.99
C ALA A 499 -16.57 -10.87 0.69
N VAL A 500 -15.56 -10.56 -0.11
CA VAL A 500 -14.43 -11.46 -0.34
C VAL A 500 -13.19 -10.99 0.42
N ASP A 501 -12.63 -11.85 1.27
CA ASP A 501 -11.37 -11.58 1.96
C ASP A 501 -10.24 -12.36 1.27
N MET A 502 -9.46 -11.67 0.44
CA MET A 502 -8.31 -12.21 -0.29
C MET A 502 -7.28 -12.83 0.67
N GLY A 503 -7.04 -12.17 1.81
CA GLY A 503 -6.02 -12.57 2.78
C GLY A 503 -6.42 -13.81 3.56
N GLN A 504 -7.74 -14.03 3.69
CA GLN A 504 -8.31 -15.21 4.34
C GLN A 504 -8.79 -16.28 3.35
N ASN A 505 -8.70 -16.05 2.03
CA ASN A 505 -9.14 -17.01 1.02
C ASN A 505 -10.59 -17.48 1.24
N ALA A 506 -11.50 -16.52 1.43
CA ALA A 506 -12.89 -16.82 1.81
C ALA A 506 -13.89 -15.80 1.25
N ILE A 507 -15.14 -16.25 1.09
CA ILE A 507 -16.33 -15.42 1.05
C ILE A 507 -16.82 -15.27 2.51
N VAL A 508 -17.26 -14.08 2.88
CA VAL A 508 -17.85 -13.76 4.18
C VAL A 508 -19.26 -13.25 3.95
N GLU A 509 -20.23 -13.94 4.51
CA GLU A 509 -21.60 -13.48 4.61
C GLU A 509 -21.79 -12.76 5.93
N ILE A 510 -22.44 -11.60 5.89
CA ILE A 510 -22.66 -10.74 7.04
C ILE A 510 -24.15 -10.46 7.13
N ASN A 511 -24.76 -10.83 8.25
CA ASN A 511 -26.11 -10.39 8.56
C ASN A 511 -26.04 -8.99 9.18
N LEU A 512 -26.60 -8.01 8.49
CA LEU A 512 -26.48 -6.59 8.81
C LEU A 512 -27.27 -6.20 10.07
N GLU A 513 -28.31 -6.95 10.42
CA GLU A 513 -29.16 -6.70 11.59
C GLU A 513 -28.54 -7.22 12.89
N THR A 514 -28.02 -8.45 12.86
CA THR A 514 -27.51 -9.15 14.05
C THR A 514 -25.98 -9.06 14.19
N GLY A 515 -25.29 -8.71 13.11
CA GLY A 515 -23.84 -8.76 13.02
C GLY A 515 -23.28 -10.18 12.96
N SER A 516 -24.07 -11.23 12.68
CA SER A 516 -23.49 -12.57 12.51
C SER A 516 -22.58 -12.61 11.27
N ARG A 517 -21.49 -13.38 11.33
CA ARG A 517 -20.63 -13.65 10.17
C ARG A 517 -20.49 -15.13 9.90
N THR A 518 -20.77 -15.52 8.67
CA THR A 518 -20.52 -16.88 8.17
C THR A 518 -19.36 -16.84 7.18
N VAL A 519 -18.40 -17.74 7.35
CA VAL A 519 -17.18 -17.78 6.52
C VAL A 519 -17.20 -19.03 5.65
N PHE A 520 -17.20 -18.83 4.33
CA PHE A 520 -17.12 -19.90 3.34
C PHE A 520 -15.73 -19.91 2.72
N ARG A 521 -14.93 -20.94 3.05
CA ARG A 521 -13.55 -21.05 2.55
C ARG A 521 -13.55 -21.49 1.10
N ILE A 522 -12.78 -20.80 0.26
CA ILE A 522 -12.53 -21.25 -1.11
C ILE A 522 -11.83 -22.62 -1.07
N PRO A 523 -12.27 -23.61 -1.86
CA PRO A 523 -11.62 -24.91 -1.92
C PRO A 523 -10.15 -24.80 -2.34
N GLY A 524 -9.27 -25.39 -1.52
CA GLY A 524 -7.82 -25.39 -1.75
C GLY A 524 -7.10 -24.11 -1.31
N PRO A 525 -5.76 -24.14 -1.21
CA PRO A 525 -4.98 -22.98 -0.77
C PRO A 525 -4.79 -21.95 -1.89
N GLY A 526 -4.74 -20.68 -1.52
CA GLY A 526 -4.23 -19.61 -2.39
C GLY A 526 -5.17 -19.14 -3.50
N GLY A 527 -6.48 -19.40 -3.38
CA GLY A 527 -7.51 -18.93 -4.32
C GLY A 527 -7.43 -17.44 -4.61
N GLY A 528 -7.34 -16.62 -3.55
CA GLY A 528 -7.30 -15.16 -3.67
C GLY A 528 -8.60 -14.60 -4.26
N PRO A 529 -9.75 -14.78 -3.58
CA PRO A 529 -11.04 -14.28 -4.05
C PRO A 529 -11.02 -12.76 -4.14
N HIS A 530 -11.26 -12.23 -5.33
CA HIS A 530 -10.98 -10.83 -5.66
C HIS A 530 -12.25 -10.01 -5.92
N SER A 531 -13.09 -10.45 -6.85
CA SER A 531 -14.38 -9.85 -7.17
C SER A 531 -15.50 -10.86 -6.96
N ILE A 532 -16.72 -10.39 -6.65
CA ILE A 532 -17.92 -11.18 -6.40
C ILE A 532 -19.12 -10.49 -7.03
N GLU A 533 -20.02 -11.23 -7.71
CA GLU A 533 -21.27 -10.70 -8.30
C GLU A 533 -22.34 -11.79 -8.32
N PRO A 534 -23.64 -11.47 -8.26
CA PRO A 534 -24.70 -12.44 -8.46
C PRO A 534 -24.82 -12.85 -9.94
N ASP A 535 -25.16 -14.12 -10.20
CA ASP A 535 -25.72 -14.53 -11.49
C ASP A 535 -27.24 -14.40 -11.52
N ASN A 536 -27.81 -14.49 -12.72
CA ASN A 536 -29.25 -14.35 -12.96
C ASN A 536 -30.09 -15.49 -12.34
N ASP A 537 -29.46 -16.54 -11.78
CA ASP A 537 -30.12 -17.65 -11.09
C ASP A 537 -29.99 -17.53 -9.54
N GLY A 538 -29.36 -16.47 -9.02
CA GLY A 538 -29.21 -16.20 -7.59
C GLY A 538 -28.02 -16.88 -6.90
N ASN A 539 -27.05 -17.41 -7.67
CA ASN A 539 -25.73 -17.80 -7.16
C ASN A 539 -24.77 -16.63 -7.26
N TYR A 540 -23.59 -16.73 -6.65
CA TYR A 540 -22.56 -15.70 -6.72
C TYR A 540 -21.30 -16.23 -7.41
N TRP A 541 -20.76 -15.46 -8.36
CA TRP A 541 -19.52 -15.78 -9.04
C TRP A 541 -18.37 -15.00 -8.45
N VAL A 542 -17.24 -15.68 -8.24
CA VAL A 542 -16.05 -15.11 -7.61
C VAL A 542 -14.82 -15.35 -8.48
N THR A 543 -14.05 -14.31 -8.75
CA THR A 543 -12.75 -14.45 -9.41
C THR A 543 -11.69 -14.91 -8.41
N LEU A 544 -10.97 -15.99 -8.71
CA LEU A 544 -9.89 -16.53 -7.87
C LEU A 544 -8.54 -16.21 -8.52
N CYS A 545 -8.07 -14.98 -8.30
CA CYS A 545 -6.94 -14.42 -9.03
C CYS A 545 -5.62 -15.16 -8.75
N GLY A 546 -5.48 -15.76 -7.56
CA GLY A 546 -4.26 -16.47 -7.16
C GLY A 546 -4.12 -17.84 -7.80
N THR A 547 -5.22 -18.51 -8.12
CA THR A 547 -5.20 -19.86 -8.71
C THR A 547 -5.52 -19.89 -10.20
N GLY A 548 -6.12 -18.84 -10.76
CA GLY A 548 -6.58 -18.84 -12.15
C GLY A 548 -7.91 -19.55 -12.36
N HIS A 549 -8.80 -19.54 -11.37
CA HIS A 549 -10.13 -20.17 -11.45
C HIS A 549 -11.26 -19.15 -11.26
N MET A 550 -12.47 -19.55 -11.62
CA MET A 550 -13.72 -18.94 -11.18
C MET A 550 -14.36 -19.84 -10.12
N GLY A 551 -14.96 -19.26 -9.09
CA GLY A 551 -15.79 -19.99 -8.13
C GLY A 551 -17.25 -19.62 -8.32
N LYS A 552 -18.14 -20.61 -8.38
CA LYS A 552 -19.59 -20.42 -8.29
C LYS A 552 -20.03 -20.82 -6.88
N PHE A 553 -20.53 -19.86 -6.12
CA PHE A 553 -21.02 -20.02 -4.75
C PHE A 553 -22.56 -20.05 -4.77
N ASP A 554 -23.13 -21.16 -4.32
CA ASP A 554 -24.57 -21.27 -4.10
C ASP A 554 -24.87 -20.95 -2.63
N PRO A 555 -25.54 -19.83 -2.32
CA PRO A 555 -25.83 -19.44 -0.94
C PRO A 555 -26.84 -20.37 -0.25
N LYS A 556 -27.65 -21.13 -0.99
CA LYS A 556 -28.66 -22.05 -0.42
C LYS A 556 -28.04 -23.36 0.06
N THR A 557 -27.11 -23.91 -0.74
CA THR A 557 -26.42 -25.17 -0.42
C THR A 557 -25.07 -24.95 0.26
N THR A 558 -24.54 -23.73 0.21
CA THR A 558 -23.20 -23.31 0.66
C THR A 558 -22.05 -23.93 -0.14
N GLU A 559 -22.35 -24.58 -1.27
CA GLU A 559 -21.35 -25.19 -2.14
C GLU A 559 -20.56 -24.13 -2.93
N ILE A 560 -19.25 -24.35 -3.09
CA ILE A 560 -18.40 -23.57 -4.00
C ILE A 560 -17.84 -24.51 -5.06
N THR A 561 -18.37 -24.41 -6.28
CA THR A 561 -17.89 -25.18 -7.43
C THR A 561 -16.81 -24.38 -8.17
N LEU A 562 -15.67 -25.02 -8.47
CA LEU A 562 -14.57 -24.37 -9.17
C LEU A 562 -14.57 -24.66 -10.67
N TYR A 563 -14.39 -23.62 -11.47
CA TYR A 563 -14.24 -23.68 -12.93
C TYR A 563 -12.87 -23.13 -13.34
N SER A 564 -12.31 -23.64 -14.44
CA SER A 564 -11.19 -22.95 -15.10
C SER A 564 -11.65 -21.54 -15.49
N SER A 565 -10.80 -20.53 -15.28
CA SER A 565 -11.05 -19.17 -15.81
C SER A 565 -10.47 -18.95 -17.22
N ALA A 566 -10.14 -20.03 -17.93
CA ALA A 566 -9.61 -19.96 -19.29
C ALA A 566 -10.32 -20.93 -20.22
N GLU A 567 -10.42 -20.52 -21.48
CA GLU A 567 -10.94 -21.35 -22.56
C GLU A 567 -10.06 -22.60 -22.75
N ALA A 568 -10.72 -23.74 -23.00
CA ALA A 568 -10.03 -24.98 -23.28
C ALA A 568 -9.18 -24.85 -24.57
N PRO A 569 -7.96 -25.44 -24.63
CA PRO A 569 -7.41 -26.44 -23.73
C PRO A 569 -6.58 -25.88 -22.57
N ALA A 570 -6.58 -24.56 -22.34
CA ALA A 570 -5.82 -23.99 -21.24
C ALA A 570 -6.38 -24.49 -19.90
N ARG A 571 -5.49 -25.01 -19.04
CA ARG A 571 -5.89 -25.60 -17.75
C ARG A 571 -6.52 -24.58 -16.78
N ARG A 572 -6.07 -23.32 -16.84
CA ARG A 572 -6.49 -22.22 -15.96
C ARG A 572 -6.13 -20.87 -16.56
N GLY A 573 -6.72 -19.80 -16.03
CA GLY A 573 -6.33 -18.40 -16.28
C GLY A 573 -4.99 -18.04 -15.64
N SER A 574 -4.53 -16.80 -15.85
CA SER A 574 -3.34 -16.27 -15.19
C SER A 574 -3.69 -15.46 -13.95
N TYR A 575 -4.69 -14.59 -14.04
CA TYR A 575 -5.15 -13.72 -12.95
C TYR A 575 -6.57 -13.18 -13.23
N PRO A 576 -7.63 -14.02 -13.19
CA PRO A 576 -9.01 -13.53 -13.32
C PRO A 576 -9.26 -12.46 -12.24
N HIS A 577 -9.81 -11.32 -12.65
CA HIS A 577 -9.74 -10.09 -11.87
C HIS A 577 -11.13 -9.52 -11.56
N THR A 578 -11.65 -8.60 -12.37
CA THR A 578 -13.00 -8.04 -12.17
C THR A 578 -13.99 -8.75 -13.05
N LEU A 579 -15.15 -9.07 -12.49
CA LEU A 579 -16.28 -9.68 -13.20
C LEU A 579 -17.51 -8.76 -13.17
N ARG A 580 -18.42 -8.95 -14.13
CA ARG A 580 -19.74 -8.33 -14.19
C ARG A 580 -20.73 -9.28 -14.86
N VAL A 581 -21.99 -9.15 -14.49
CA VAL A 581 -23.10 -9.93 -15.05
C VAL A 581 -24.17 -8.95 -15.53
N ASN A 582 -24.64 -9.11 -16.77
CA ASN A 582 -25.78 -8.33 -17.24
C ASN A 582 -27.08 -9.01 -16.77
N PRO A 583 -27.87 -8.38 -15.89
CA PRO A 583 -29.13 -8.96 -15.42
C PRO A 583 -30.16 -9.13 -16.54
N GLU A 584 -30.01 -8.40 -17.65
CA GLU A 584 -30.89 -8.49 -18.82
C GLU A 584 -30.40 -9.51 -19.87
N ASP A 585 -29.22 -10.13 -19.70
CA ASP A 585 -28.73 -11.17 -20.61
C ASP A 585 -29.49 -12.49 -20.40
N PRO A 586 -30.24 -12.99 -21.40
CA PRO A 586 -30.98 -14.25 -21.28
C PRO A 586 -30.08 -15.48 -21.12
N GLN A 587 -28.80 -15.41 -21.53
CA GLN A 587 -27.83 -16.48 -21.28
C GLN A 587 -27.17 -16.36 -19.90
N GLY A 588 -27.27 -15.19 -19.26
CA GLY A 588 -26.65 -14.89 -17.97
C GLY A 588 -25.13 -15.05 -18.00
N LEU A 589 -24.47 -14.65 -19.09
CA LEU A 589 -23.02 -14.83 -19.23
C LEU A 589 -22.28 -14.02 -18.16
N ILE A 590 -21.30 -14.67 -17.54
CA ILE A 590 -20.43 -14.03 -16.55
C ILE A 590 -19.18 -13.53 -17.27
N TRP A 591 -19.02 -12.21 -17.34
CA TRP A 591 -17.90 -11.57 -18.03
C TRP A 591 -16.81 -11.20 -17.05
N TYR A 592 -15.54 -11.43 -17.40
CA TYR A 592 -14.43 -11.06 -16.53
C TYR A 592 -13.15 -10.73 -17.29
N THR A 593 -12.34 -9.87 -16.69
CA THR A 593 -10.98 -9.59 -17.14
C THR A 593 -10.00 -10.60 -16.55
N ASP A 594 -8.94 -10.93 -17.29
CA ASP A 594 -7.77 -11.61 -16.71
C ASP A 594 -6.59 -10.63 -16.72
N ALA A 595 -6.19 -10.12 -15.56
CA ALA A 595 -5.12 -9.12 -15.43
C ALA A 595 -3.72 -9.65 -15.80
N GLY A 596 -3.56 -10.98 -15.80
CA GLY A 596 -2.33 -11.68 -16.17
C GLY A 596 -2.31 -12.13 -17.63
N ARG A 597 -3.38 -11.88 -18.38
CA ARG A 597 -3.51 -12.10 -19.83
C ARG A 597 -3.98 -10.82 -20.50
N ASN A 598 -3.81 -10.69 -21.80
CA ASN A 598 -4.34 -9.55 -22.53
C ASN A 598 -5.76 -9.86 -23.05
N SER A 599 -6.64 -10.30 -22.14
CA SER A 599 -7.88 -10.99 -22.51
C SER A 599 -9.05 -10.61 -21.60
N VAL A 600 -10.25 -10.61 -22.19
CA VAL A 600 -11.53 -10.68 -21.50
C VAL A 600 -12.12 -12.06 -21.78
N PHE A 601 -12.85 -12.62 -20.83
CA PHE A 601 -13.49 -13.91 -20.95
C PHE A 601 -14.98 -13.79 -20.63
N SER A 602 -15.76 -14.72 -21.18
CA SER A 602 -17.12 -15.02 -20.71
C SER A 602 -17.21 -16.47 -20.29
N ILE A 603 -17.90 -16.77 -19.19
CA ILE A 603 -18.27 -18.14 -18.82
C ILE A 603 -19.79 -18.29 -18.77
N HIS A 604 -20.30 -19.36 -19.38
CA HIS A 604 -21.72 -19.69 -19.32
C HIS A 604 -22.05 -20.38 -17.98
N PRO A 605 -22.99 -19.87 -17.17
CA PRO A 605 -23.14 -20.27 -15.77
C PRO A 605 -23.68 -21.70 -15.55
N LYS A 606 -24.34 -22.28 -16.57
CA LYS A 606 -24.89 -23.64 -16.56
C LYS A 606 -23.96 -24.70 -17.17
N THR A 607 -23.35 -24.42 -18.32
CA THR A 607 -22.50 -25.38 -19.04
C THR A 607 -21.03 -25.33 -18.63
N GLY A 608 -20.59 -24.22 -18.00
CA GLY A 608 -19.18 -23.97 -17.69
C GLY A 608 -18.32 -23.71 -18.93
N TYR A 609 -18.92 -23.52 -20.11
CA TYR A 609 -18.18 -23.17 -21.32
C TYR A 609 -17.56 -21.78 -21.17
N VAL A 610 -16.25 -21.69 -21.35
CA VAL A 610 -15.46 -20.45 -21.28
C VAL A 610 -15.01 -20.07 -22.68
N LYS A 611 -15.18 -18.79 -23.02
CA LYS A 611 -14.73 -18.22 -24.28
C LYS A 611 -13.79 -17.05 -24.02
N GLU A 612 -12.67 -17.02 -24.76
CA GLU A 612 -11.68 -15.96 -24.71
C GLU A 612 -11.90 -14.91 -25.80
N TYR A 613 -11.79 -13.65 -25.42
CA TYR A 613 -11.76 -12.49 -26.31
C TYR A 613 -10.39 -11.83 -26.19
N LEU A 614 -9.56 -12.04 -27.20
CA LEU A 614 -8.23 -11.46 -27.27
C LEU A 614 -8.33 -9.95 -27.47
N LEU A 615 -7.72 -9.20 -26.57
CA LEU A 615 -7.71 -7.74 -26.65
C LEU A 615 -6.55 -7.27 -27.52
N LEU A 616 -6.64 -6.04 -28.03
CA LEU A 616 -5.64 -5.51 -28.95
C LEU A 616 -4.26 -5.43 -28.29
N GLU A 617 -3.23 -5.81 -29.04
CA GLU A 617 -1.84 -5.65 -28.64
C GLU A 617 -1.43 -4.17 -28.71
N LYS A 618 -0.20 -3.87 -28.25
CA LYS A 618 0.32 -2.50 -28.16
C LYS A 618 0.23 -1.73 -29.48
N ASN A 619 0.43 -2.39 -30.62
CA ASN A 619 0.47 -1.80 -31.96
C ASN A 619 -0.89 -1.78 -32.69
N GLN A 620 -1.96 -2.31 -32.10
CA GLN A 620 -3.23 -2.52 -32.79
C GLN A 620 -4.35 -1.51 -32.43
N ALA A 621 -4.15 -0.60 -31.45
CA ALA A 621 -5.20 0.37 -31.07
C ALA A 621 -5.40 1.50 -32.09
N VAL A 622 -6.67 1.89 -32.26
CA VAL A 622 -7.15 2.67 -33.43
C VAL A 622 -7.20 4.20 -33.17
N ALA A 623 -6.72 4.74 -32.05
CA ALA A 623 -6.62 6.21 -31.85
C ALA A 623 -5.55 6.67 -30.85
N ALA A 624 -4.67 7.57 -31.29
CA ALA A 624 -3.70 8.42 -30.55
C ALA A 624 -2.86 7.75 -29.44
N GLY A 625 -1.74 7.12 -29.79
CA GLY A 625 -0.69 6.75 -28.83
C GLY A 625 -0.42 5.25 -28.71
N LYS A 626 0.80 4.77 -29.01
CA LYS A 626 1.20 3.35 -28.84
C LYS A 626 1.36 2.93 -27.36
N GLY A 627 0.44 3.18 -26.40
CA GLY A 627 0.46 2.78 -24.95
C GLY A 627 1.82 2.63 -24.20
N GLU A 628 2.03 3.19 -23.00
CA GLU A 628 3.19 2.80 -22.17
C GLU A 628 3.05 1.35 -21.68
N SER A 629 3.33 0.40 -22.57
CA SER A 629 3.19 -1.03 -22.35
C SER A 629 4.34 -1.52 -21.50
N ARG A 630 4.23 -1.35 -20.18
CA ARG A 630 4.91 -2.22 -19.21
C ARG A 630 3.97 -3.24 -18.55
N GLY A 631 2.71 -3.31 -19.00
CA GLY A 631 1.76 -4.36 -18.62
C GLY A 631 0.50 -4.25 -19.47
N LEU A 632 -0.05 -5.38 -19.92
CA LEU A 632 -1.29 -5.45 -20.71
C LEU A 632 -2.54 -5.50 -19.82
N THR A 633 -2.37 -5.37 -18.51
CA THR A 633 -3.32 -5.59 -17.41
C THR A 633 -4.73 -5.05 -17.69
N PRO A 634 -5.64 -5.87 -18.24
CA PRO A 634 -7.07 -5.58 -18.22
C PRO A 634 -7.53 -5.56 -16.76
N TYR A 635 -8.40 -4.64 -16.40
CA TYR A 635 -8.68 -4.33 -14.99
C TYR A 635 -10.16 -4.21 -14.68
N GLY A 636 -10.80 -3.11 -15.09
CA GLY A 636 -12.24 -2.94 -14.95
C GLY A 636 -12.97 -3.51 -16.16
N ILE A 637 -14.20 -3.95 -15.94
CA ILE A 637 -15.12 -4.40 -16.97
C ILE A 637 -16.53 -3.92 -16.60
N ASP A 638 -17.34 -3.63 -17.59
CA ASP A 638 -18.77 -3.35 -17.45
C ASP A 638 -19.50 -3.67 -18.75
N PHE A 639 -20.83 -3.66 -18.73
CA PHE A 639 -21.66 -3.79 -19.93
C PHE A 639 -22.45 -2.50 -20.17
N SER A 640 -22.78 -2.24 -21.42
CA SER A 640 -23.67 -1.13 -21.79
C SER A 640 -25.08 -1.64 -22.13
N PRO A 641 -26.12 -0.78 -22.07
CA PRO A 641 -27.50 -1.17 -22.38
C PRO A 641 -27.71 -1.76 -23.79
N ASP A 642 -26.79 -1.49 -24.72
CA ASP A 642 -26.79 -2.08 -26.07
C ASP A 642 -26.10 -3.46 -26.14
N GLY A 643 -25.76 -4.06 -24.99
CA GLY A 643 -25.15 -5.38 -24.88
C GLY A 643 -23.65 -5.43 -25.16
N MET A 644 -23.00 -4.28 -25.37
CA MET A 644 -21.54 -4.24 -25.57
C MET A 644 -20.80 -4.39 -24.24
N VAL A 645 -19.62 -5.01 -24.28
CA VAL A 645 -18.78 -5.19 -23.09
C VAL A 645 -17.64 -4.18 -23.12
N TRP A 646 -17.57 -3.31 -22.12
CA TRP A 646 -16.54 -2.30 -21.95
C TRP A 646 -15.49 -2.75 -20.95
N TYR A 647 -14.24 -2.37 -21.16
CA TYR A 647 -13.16 -2.69 -20.25
C TYR A 647 -12.10 -1.59 -20.20
N SER A 648 -11.32 -1.56 -19.12
CA SER A 648 -10.11 -0.75 -19.02
C SER A 648 -8.85 -1.61 -19.00
N LYS A 649 -7.78 -1.07 -19.57
CA LYS A 649 -6.42 -1.59 -19.42
C LYS A 649 -5.59 -0.58 -18.66
N LEU A 650 -5.47 -0.82 -17.36
CA LEU A 650 -4.88 0.10 -16.40
C LEU A 650 -3.45 0.49 -16.80
N ASN A 651 -2.59 -0.50 -17.01
CA ASN A 651 -1.18 -0.28 -17.33
C ASN A 651 -0.94 0.07 -18.81
N ALA A 652 -1.79 -0.41 -19.73
CA ALA A 652 -1.68 -0.05 -21.14
C ALA A 652 -2.21 1.35 -21.45
N ASN A 653 -2.91 1.96 -20.48
CA ASN A 653 -3.60 3.24 -20.59
C ASN A 653 -4.66 3.26 -21.70
N ARG A 654 -5.62 2.32 -21.64
CA ARG A 654 -6.70 2.22 -22.63
C ARG A 654 -8.04 1.95 -21.98
N ILE A 655 -9.10 2.33 -22.68
CA ILE A 655 -10.40 1.69 -22.56
C ILE A 655 -10.72 0.98 -23.86
N GLY A 656 -11.55 -0.06 -23.80
CA GLY A 656 -11.99 -0.77 -24.99
C GLY A 656 -13.41 -1.27 -24.86
N ARG A 657 -13.93 -1.70 -26.00
CA ARG A 657 -15.27 -2.24 -26.17
C ARG A 657 -15.18 -3.50 -27.01
N ILE A 658 -15.97 -4.50 -26.64
CA ILE A 658 -16.15 -5.77 -27.34
C ILE A 658 -17.61 -5.86 -27.75
N ASP A 659 -17.85 -6.15 -29.03
CA ASP A 659 -19.15 -6.59 -29.52
C ASP A 659 -19.25 -8.12 -29.43
N PRO A 660 -19.99 -8.68 -28.46
CA PRO A 660 -20.04 -10.12 -28.26
C PRO A 660 -20.87 -10.86 -29.31
N SER A 661 -21.66 -10.15 -30.14
CA SER A 661 -22.45 -10.76 -31.22
C SER A 661 -21.58 -11.29 -32.37
N VAL A 662 -20.33 -10.81 -32.45
CA VAL A 662 -19.34 -11.27 -33.42
C VAL A 662 -18.55 -12.44 -32.83
N PRO A 663 -18.33 -13.56 -33.56
CA PRO A 663 -17.73 -14.78 -33.01
C PRO A 663 -16.43 -14.62 -32.21
N ASN A 664 -15.55 -13.69 -32.56
CA ASN A 664 -14.29 -13.44 -31.82
C ASN A 664 -14.29 -12.10 -31.06
N GLY A 665 -15.44 -11.42 -30.98
CA GLY A 665 -15.56 -10.06 -30.49
C GLY A 665 -15.02 -9.03 -31.49
N ALA A 666 -15.84 -8.05 -31.89
CA ALA A 666 -15.30 -6.89 -32.59
C ALA A 666 -14.71 -5.91 -31.55
N VAL A 667 -13.40 -6.02 -31.31
CA VAL A 667 -12.69 -5.22 -30.31
C VAL A 667 -12.28 -3.85 -30.87
N LYS A 668 -12.60 -2.79 -30.12
CA LYS A 668 -12.14 -1.43 -30.40
C LYS A 668 -11.58 -0.79 -29.13
N GLU A 669 -10.47 -0.07 -29.24
CA GLU A 669 -9.81 0.59 -28.09
C GLU A 669 -9.51 2.06 -28.34
N TRP A 670 -9.55 2.84 -27.25
CA TRP A 670 -9.23 4.27 -27.21
C TRP A 670 -8.24 4.57 -26.09
N ASN A 671 -7.38 5.56 -26.31
CA ASN A 671 -6.50 6.09 -25.28
C ASN A 671 -7.17 7.27 -24.57
N PRO A 672 -7.41 7.21 -23.25
CA PRO A 672 -7.87 8.37 -22.49
C PRO A 672 -6.80 9.47 -22.43
N PRO A 673 -7.19 10.75 -22.32
CA PRO A 673 -6.28 11.89 -22.18
C PRO A 673 -5.70 12.04 -20.75
N PHE A 674 -5.61 10.95 -20.00
CA PHE A 674 -5.13 10.84 -18.63
C PHE A 674 -4.52 9.46 -18.38
N ARG A 675 -3.92 9.25 -17.21
CA ARG A 675 -3.29 7.98 -16.83
C ARG A 675 -4.12 7.10 -15.92
N GLY A 676 -4.02 5.81 -16.20
CA GLY A 676 -4.48 4.75 -15.34
C GLY A 676 -6.01 4.63 -15.32
N PRO A 677 -6.66 4.44 -16.48
CA PRO A 677 -8.08 4.07 -16.50
C PRO A 677 -8.26 2.80 -15.67
N ARG A 678 -8.96 2.90 -14.54
CA ARG A 678 -9.14 1.78 -13.60
C ARG A 678 -10.56 1.21 -13.71
N ARG A 679 -11.32 1.00 -12.64
CA ARG A 679 -12.66 0.40 -12.76
C ARG A 679 -13.63 1.42 -13.35
N LEU A 680 -13.89 1.31 -14.66
CA LEU A 680 -14.89 2.11 -15.37
C LEU A 680 -16.29 1.55 -15.13
N HIS A 681 -17.30 2.37 -15.35
CA HIS A 681 -18.69 1.93 -15.51
C HIS A 681 -19.37 2.68 -16.66
N VAL A 682 -20.40 2.07 -17.21
CA VAL A 682 -21.26 2.67 -18.24
C VAL A 682 -22.58 3.10 -17.60
N ALA A 683 -22.93 4.37 -17.77
CA ALA A 683 -24.21 4.90 -17.32
C ALA A 683 -25.36 4.40 -18.21
N GLN A 684 -26.60 4.52 -17.71
CA GLN A 684 -27.82 4.10 -18.40
C GLN A 684 -28.04 4.82 -19.74
N ASP A 685 -27.45 6.01 -19.93
CA ASP A 685 -27.46 6.77 -21.19
C ASP A 685 -26.36 6.34 -22.19
N GLY A 686 -25.53 5.36 -21.82
CA GLY A 686 -24.43 4.83 -22.61
C GLY A 686 -23.12 5.63 -22.49
N ILE A 687 -23.04 6.64 -21.61
CA ILE A 687 -21.80 7.36 -21.32
C ILE A 687 -20.88 6.50 -20.47
N VAL A 688 -19.60 6.44 -20.84
CA VAL A 688 -18.60 5.68 -20.08
C VAL A 688 -17.86 6.62 -19.13
N TRP A 689 -17.95 6.34 -17.83
CA TRP A 689 -17.24 7.05 -16.77
C TRP A 689 -16.01 6.27 -16.34
N VAL A 690 -14.88 6.95 -16.22
CA VAL A 690 -13.58 6.29 -16.02
C VAL A 690 -12.76 7.04 -14.95
N PRO A 691 -12.37 6.39 -13.85
CA PRO A 691 -11.44 6.98 -12.90
C PRO A 691 -10.02 6.90 -13.47
N GLY A 692 -9.34 8.04 -13.52
CA GLY A 692 -7.93 8.14 -13.89
C GLY A 692 -7.04 7.96 -12.66
N PHE A 693 -6.82 6.72 -12.23
CA PHE A 693 -6.11 6.35 -11.01
C PHE A 693 -4.71 6.99 -10.90
N GLY A 694 -3.95 7.02 -12.00
CA GLY A 694 -2.62 7.63 -12.02
C GLY A 694 -2.68 9.15 -11.97
N SER A 695 -3.64 9.76 -12.67
CA SER A 695 -3.75 11.21 -12.83
C SER A 695 -4.63 11.92 -11.79
N GLY A 696 -5.39 11.18 -10.99
CA GLY A 696 -6.37 11.72 -10.04
C GLY A 696 -7.50 12.51 -10.68
N VAL A 697 -8.05 12.01 -11.78
CA VAL A 697 -9.11 12.68 -12.55
C VAL A 697 -10.33 11.78 -12.75
N LEU A 698 -11.45 12.39 -13.12
CA LEU A 698 -12.65 11.71 -13.62
C LEU A 698 -12.78 11.95 -15.13
N GLY A 699 -12.81 10.87 -15.91
CA GLY A 699 -13.03 10.90 -17.35
C GLY A 699 -14.48 10.59 -17.72
N LYS A 700 -15.05 11.37 -18.63
CA LYS A 700 -16.31 11.11 -19.34
C LYS A 700 -15.99 10.81 -20.80
N PHE A 701 -16.37 9.64 -21.29
CA PHE A 701 -16.23 9.26 -22.69
C PHE A 701 -17.61 9.08 -23.31
N GLU A 702 -17.85 9.74 -24.45
CA GLU A 702 -19.08 9.61 -25.22
C GLU A 702 -18.86 8.71 -26.43
N PRO A 703 -19.32 7.44 -26.42
CA PRO A 703 -18.97 6.46 -27.45
C PRO A 703 -19.41 6.84 -28.86
N LYS A 704 -20.55 7.54 -28.99
CA LYS A 704 -21.12 7.95 -30.29
C LYS A 704 -20.25 8.98 -31.00
N THR A 705 -19.65 9.91 -30.26
CA THR A 705 -18.84 11.00 -30.80
C THR A 705 -17.34 10.78 -30.62
N GLU A 706 -16.97 9.77 -29.82
CA GLU A 706 -15.60 9.47 -29.38
C GLU A 706 -14.92 10.63 -28.63
N LYS A 707 -15.71 11.50 -28.00
CA LYS A 707 -15.20 12.68 -27.29
C LYS A 707 -14.93 12.39 -25.82
N TRP A 708 -13.85 13.00 -25.32
CA TRP A 708 -13.49 12.98 -23.91
C TRP A 708 -13.79 14.32 -23.24
N THR A 709 -14.30 14.28 -22.02
CA THR A 709 -14.22 15.37 -21.06
C THR A 709 -13.51 14.86 -19.81
N THR A 710 -12.56 15.62 -19.29
CA THR A 710 -11.78 15.23 -18.10
C THR A 710 -11.97 16.28 -17.01
N TYR A 711 -12.29 15.83 -15.81
CA TYR A 711 -12.47 16.68 -14.63
C TYR A 711 -11.35 16.42 -13.63
N ALA A 712 -10.69 17.47 -13.15
CA ALA A 712 -9.76 17.32 -12.04
C ALA A 712 -10.54 17.04 -10.74
N LEU A 713 -10.19 15.96 -10.04
CA LEU A 713 -10.70 15.75 -8.69
C LEU A 713 -9.96 16.69 -7.72
N PRO A 714 -10.55 16.99 -6.54
CA PRO A 714 -9.82 17.66 -5.47
C PRO A 714 -8.49 16.94 -5.19
N ASP A 715 -7.40 17.69 -5.09
CA ASP A 715 -6.05 17.13 -4.89
C ASP A 715 -5.60 16.16 -6.01
N ALA A 716 -6.07 16.36 -7.25
CA ALA A 716 -5.85 15.46 -8.41
C ALA A 716 -4.41 14.94 -8.56
N GLU A 717 -3.39 15.77 -8.31
CA GLU A 717 -2.02 15.30 -8.45
C GLU A 717 -1.67 14.15 -7.50
N ASN A 718 -2.30 14.09 -6.33
CA ASN A 718 -2.02 13.15 -5.26
C ASN A 718 -3.13 12.11 -5.05
N GLU A 719 -4.37 12.45 -5.44
CA GLU A 719 -5.53 11.57 -5.33
C GLU A 719 -5.42 10.36 -6.27
N ILE A 720 -6.00 9.24 -5.87
CA ILE A 720 -5.91 7.94 -6.56
C ILE A 720 -7.28 7.27 -6.65
N PRO A 721 -8.24 7.82 -7.42
CA PRO A 721 -9.59 7.27 -7.50
C PRO A 721 -9.54 5.83 -8.00
N TYR A 722 -10.11 4.91 -7.24
CA TYR A 722 -10.00 3.47 -7.49
C TYR A 722 -11.09 2.95 -8.43
N ALA A 723 -12.33 3.09 -8.00
CA ALA A 723 -13.55 2.70 -8.70
C ALA A 723 -14.56 3.85 -8.65
N LEU A 724 -15.56 3.72 -9.50
CA LEU A 724 -16.78 4.52 -9.48
C LEU A 724 -17.97 3.61 -9.78
N ASN A 725 -19.19 4.02 -9.48
CA ASN A 725 -20.42 3.40 -9.98
C ASN A 725 -21.50 4.49 -10.16
N ILE A 726 -22.53 4.23 -10.95
CA ILE A 726 -23.58 5.18 -11.29
C ILE A 726 -24.88 4.75 -10.63
N ASP A 727 -25.45 5.61 -9.79
CA ASP A 727 -26.72 5.29 -9.13
C ASP A 727 -27.92 5.37 -10.08
N ARG A 728 -29.09 4.91 -9.61
CA ARG A 728 -30.35 4.92 -10.38
C ARG A 728 -30.79 6.31 -10.88
N ASN A 729 -30.27 7.38 -10.25
CA ASN A 729 -30.57 8.77 -10.62
C ASN A 729 -29.52 9.37 -11.57
N GLY A 730 -28.49 8.60 -11.95
CA GLY A 730 -27.42 9.04 -12.84
C GLY A 730 -26.30 9.81 -12.14
N TYR A 731 -26.24 9.85 -10.80
CA TYR A 731 -25.09 10.43 -10.10
C TYR A 731 -23.92 9.43 -10.10
N VAL A 732 -22.71 9.96 -10.30
CA VAL A 732 -21.48 9.15 -10.32
C VAL A 732 -20.86 9.17 -8.92
N TRP A 733 -20.84 8.02 -8.26
CA TRP A 733 -20.17 7.81 -6.98
C TRP A 733 -18.74 7.37 -7.21
N ILE A 734 -17.77 7.91 -6.45
CA ILE A 734 -16.34 7.74 -6.70
C ILE A 734 -15.61 7.45 -5.39
N CYS A 735 -14.74 6.46 -5.40
CA CYS A 735 -13.84 6.17 -4.28
C CYS A 735 -12.76 7.25 -4.13
N GLY A 736 -12.77 7.99 -3.03
CA GLY A 736 -11.69 8.90 -2.60
C GLY A 736 -10.61 8.15 -1.83
N THR A 737 -9.95 7.21 -2.50
CA THR A 737 -9.06 6.21 -1.89
C THR A 737 -7.80 6.82 -1.28
N GLY A 738 -7.34 7.98 -1.76
CA GLY A 738 -6.15 8.66 -1.25
C GLY A 738 -6.42 9.54 -0.04
N ASN A 739 -7.66 9.99 0.15
CA ASN A 739 -8.01 11.05 1.10
C ASN A 739 -9.07 10.66 2.15
N ASP A 740 -9.43 9.37 2.23
CA ASP A 740 -10.39 8.82 3.19
C ASP A 740 -11.82 9.35 2.97
N THR A 741 -12.26 9.42 1.71
CA THR A 741 -13.58 9.94 1.35
C THR A 741 -14.33 9.04 0.37
N LEU A 742 -15.64 9.24 0.27
CA LEU A 742 -16.41 8.97 -0.94
C LEU A 742 -16.85 10.30 -1.54
N ALA A 743 -17.04 10.33 -2.86
CA ALA A 743 -17.53 11.52 -3.53
C ALA A 743 -18.70 11.21 -4.45
N ARG A 744 -19.68 12.11 -4.50
CA ARG A 744 -20.82 12.05 -5.42
C ARG A 744 -20.73 13.19 -6.42
N PHE A 745 -20.66 12.86 -7.70
CA PHE A 745 -20.60 13.80 -8.80
C PHE A 745 -21.94 13.86 -9.53
N ASP A 746 -22.42 15.08 -9.78
CA ASP A 746 -23.59 15.35 -10.60
C ASP A 746 -23.14 15.71 -12.02
N PRO A 747 -23.40 14.86 -13.04
CA PRO A 747 -23.04 15.14 -14.42
C PRO A 747 -23.74 16.34 -15.05
N GLN A 748 -24.90 16.76 -14.54
CA GLN A 748 -25.68 17.87 -15.10
C GLN A 748 -25.12 19.21 -14.61
N THR A 749 -24.84 19.32 -13.31
CA THR A 749 -24.31 20.56 -12.72
C THR A 749 -22.78 20.62 -12.66
N GLU A 750 -22.13 19.48 -12.92
CA GLU A 750 -20.67 19.27 -12.85
C GLU A 750 -20.11 19.52 -11.43
N ARG A 751 -20.93 19.29 -10.41
CA ARG A 751 -20.56 19.52 -9.00
C ARG A 751 -20.25 18.21 -8.29
N LEU A 752 -19.20 18.24 -7.48
CA LEU A 752 -18.73 17.15 -6.64
C LEU A 752 -19.00 17.44 -5.17
N ILE A 753 -19.69 16.54 -4.49
CA ILE A 753 -19.85 16.55 -3.04
C ILE A 753 -18.92 15.50 -2.46
N VAL A 754 -18.08 15.89 -1.50
CA VAL A 754 -17.15 15.00 -0.82
C VAL A 754 -17.70 14.66 0.57
N ILE A 755 -17.72 13.37 0.90
CA ILE A 755 -18.23 12.82 2.14
C ILE A 755 -17.04 12.17 2.87
N PRO A 756 -16.58 12.75 3.99
CA PRO A 756 -15.47 12.18 4.75
C PRO A 756 -15.87 10.89 5.43
N LEU A 757 -14.99 9.89 5.40
CA LEU A 757 -15.19 8.64 6.14
C LEU A 757 -14.67 8.77 7.57
N PRO A 758 -15.33 8.14 8.56
CA PRO A 758 -14.96 8.27 9.97
C PRO A 758 -13.63 7.59 10.29
N THR A 759 -13.23 6.59 9.52
CA THR A 759 -11.96 5.87 9.68
C THR A 759 -10.91 6.45 8.73
N ARG A 760 -9.72 6.81 9.24
CA ARG A 760 -8.58 7.27 8.40
C ARG A 760 -7.88 6.08 7.71
N VAL A 761 -7.10 6.40 6.69
CA VAL A 761 -6.36 5.43 5.90
C VAL A 761 -7.29 4.32 5.38
N THR A 762 -8.48 4.72 4.93
CA THR A 762 -9.53 3.83 4.43
C THR A 762 -9.33 3.70 2.93
N TYR A 763 -8.69 2.61 2.51
CA TYR A 763 -8.47 2.34 1.10
C TYR A 763 -9.75 1.76 0.49
N THR A 764 -10.62 2.64 -0.01
CA THR A 764 -11.92 2.25 -0.56
C THR A 764 -11.80 1.52 -1.90
N ARG A 765 -12.57 0.44 -2.05
CA ARG A 765 -12.76 -0.33 -3.29
C ARG A 765 -14.22 -0.68 -3.46
N GLU A 766 -14.61 -0.84 -4.71
CA GLU A 766 -15.97 -1.15 -5.17
C GLU A 766 -17.03 -0.16 -4.68
N ILE A 767 -18.07 0.04 -5.49
CA ILE A 767 -19.24 0.79 -5.05
C ILE A 767 -20.46 0.02 -5.51
N GLU A 768 -21.29 -0.40 -4.57
CA GLU A 768 -22.57 -1.04 -4.85
C GLU A 768 -23.73 -0.26 -4.27
N PHE A 769 -24.92 -0.53 -4.77
CA PHE A 769 -26.17 0.07 -4.28
C PHE A 769 -27.13 -1.03 -3.85
N ASP A 770 -27.80 -0.84 -2.71
CA ASP A 770 -28.92 -1.70 -2.33
C ASP A 770 -30.25 -1.18 -2.89
N GLU A 771 -31.33 -1.95 -2.69
CA GLU A 771 -32.67 -1.62 -3.20
C GLU A 771 -33.21 -0.27 -2.66
N ASP A 772 -32.83 0.08 -1.43
CA ASP A 772 -33.18 1.36 -0.80
C ASP A 772 -32.41 2.53 -1.43
N GLY A 773 -31.30 2.25 -2.13
CA GLY A 773 -30.43 3.24 -2.75
C GLY A 773 -29.31 3.73 -1.82
N ASN A 774 -29.03 3.00 -0.74
CA ASN A 774 -27.84 3.24 0.06
C ASN A 774 -26.59 2.89 -0.74
N VAL A 775 -25.49 3.57 -0.43
CA VAL A 775 -24.21 3.37 -1.11
C VAL A 775 -23.31 2.49 -0.26
N TRP A 776 -22.73 1.47 -0.86
CA TRP A 776 -21.87 0.51 -0.20
C TRP A 776 -20.45 0.55 -0.76
N THR A 777 -19.45 0.40 0.10
CA THR A 777 -18.03 0.23 -0.29
C THR A 777 -17.31 -0.58 0.80
N CYS A 778 -16.02 -0.85 0.66
CA CYS A 778 -15.24 -1.52 1.70
C CYS A 778 -13.86 -0.91 1.93
N SER A 779 -13.32 -1.11 3.13
CA SER A 779 -11.94 -0.79 3.50
C SER A 779 -11.03 -1.97 3.17
N SER A 780 -10.15 -1.76 2.20
CA SER A 780 -9.41 -2.83 1.50
C SER A 780 -7.91 -2.64 1.50
N ASN A 781 -7.36 -2.19 2.63
CA ASN A 781 -5.93 -2.00 2.77
C ASN A 781 -5.19 -3.36 2.69
N GLY A 782 -4.33 -3.52 1.69
CA GLY A 782 -3.43 -4.68 1.59
C GLY A 782 -1.99 -4.29 1.90
N PRO A 783 -1.47 -4.39 3.13
CA PRO A 783 -2.06 -5.03 4.31
C PRO A 783 -2.89 -4.10 5.20
N THR A 784 -3.86 -4.69 5.93
CA THR A 784 -4.82 -3.95 6.78
C THR A 784 -4.17 -3.18 7.92
N ARG A 785 -2.95 -3.53 8.33
CA ARG A 785 -2.16 -2.76 9.32
C ARG A 785 -1.90 -1.28 8.97
N HIS A 786 -2.17 -0.86 7.73
CA HIS A 786 -2.09 0.56 7.35
C HIS A 786 -3.37 1.30 7.71
N ASN A 787 -4.53 0.63 7.72
CA ASN A 787 -5.79 1.21 8.19
C ASN A 787 -5.64 1.61 9.66
N GLU A 788 -6.28 2.72 10.05
CA GLU A 788 -6.41 3.15 11.44
C GLU A 788 -6.67 1.97 12.38
N ARG A 789 -7.83 1.35 12.23
CA ARG A 789 -8.37 0.40 13.18
C ARG A 789 -7.71 -0.97 13.06
N GLY A 790 -6.84 -1.17 12.07
CA GLY A 790 -6.25 -2.47 11.77
C GLY A 790 -7.33 -3.51 11.42
N ARG A 791 -8.46 -3.07 10.86
CA ARG A 791 -9.59 -3.91 10.43
C ARG A 791 -9.92 -3.64 8.97
N GLY A 792 -10.35 -4.66 8.25
CA GLY A 792 -11.17 -4.46 7.05
C GLY A 792 -12.59 -4.16 7.49
N SER A 793 -13.33 -3.41 6.68
CA SER A 793 -14.74 -3.11 6.95
C SER A 793 -15.54 -3.10 5.67
N ILE A 794 -16.81 -3.49 5.75
CA ILE A 794 -17.82 -3.07 4.78
C ILE A 794 -18.45 -1.78 5.31
N ILE A 795 -18.78 -0.85 4.43
CA ILE A 795 -19.16 0.52 4.75
C ILE A 795 -20.45 0.82 4.00
N ARG A 796 -21.51 1.21 4.71
CA ARG A 796 -22.78 1.71 4.18
C ARG A 796 -22.90 3.20 4.41
N LEU A 797 -23.35 3.93 3.41
CA LEU A 797 -23.82 5.31 3.50
C LEU A 797 -25.34 5.31 3.30
N GLU A 798 -26.06 5.60 4.37
CA GLU A 798 -27.50 5.85 4.36
C GLU A 798 -27.75 7.33 4.05
N ILE A 799 -28.56 7.57 3.03
CA ILE A 799 -28.91 8.92 2.55
C ILE A 799 -30.39 9.15 2.86
N PRO A 800 -30.75 10.11 3.71
CA PRO A 800 -32.15 10.37 4.00
C PRO A 800 -32.89 10.91 2.75
N ASP A 801 -34.12 10.41 2.52
CA ASP A 801 -34.91 10.69 1.30
C ASP A 801 -35.22 12.18 1.09
N ASP A 802 -35.25 12.98 2.16
CA ASP A 802 -35.58 14.41 2.15
C ASP A 802 -34.37 15.31 1.82
N VAL A 803 -33.17 14.75 1.68
CA VAL A 803 -31.93 15.54 1.55
C VAL A 803 -31.61 15.81 0.08
N LEU A 804 -32.03 16.99 -0.39
CA LEU A 804 -31.64 17.51 -1.70
C LEU A 804 -30.21 18.05 -1.68
N ALA A 805 -29.43 17.71 -2.71
CA ALA A 805 -28.06 18.20 -2.88
C ALA A 805 -27.92 19.31 -3.94
N ILE A 806 -29.04 19.91 -4.35
CA ILE A 806 -29.10 20.86 -5.47
C ILE A 806 -28.16 22.05 -5.20
N GLY A 807 -27.25 22.30 -6.15
CA GLY A 807 -26.29 23.41 -6.09
C GLY A 807 -25.16 23.27 -5.06
N GLN A 808 -25.11 22.16 -4.31
CA GLN A 808 -24.08 21.92 -3.29
C GLN A 808 -22.78 21.36 -3.89
N GLY A 809 -21.73 21.22 -3.08
CA GLY A 809 -20.43 20.69 -3.52
C GLY A 809 -19.58 21.72 -4.27
N VAL A 810 -18.51 21.27 -4.92
CA VAL A 810 -17.58 22.11 -5.70
C VAL A 810 -17.74 21.81 -7.18
N LYS A 811 -17.86 22.84 -8.02
CA LYS A 811 -17.86 22.65 -9.47
C LYS A 811 -16.47 22.21 -9.94
N LEU A 812 -16.37 21.07 -10.60
CA LEU A 812 -15.09 20.55 -11.06
C LEU A 812 -14.58 21.31 -12.28
N GLU A 813 -13.27 21.54 -12.30
CA GLU A 813 -12.60 22.13 -13.45
C GLU A 813 -12.41 21.08 -14.55
N LYS A 814 -12.78 21.46 -15.79
CA LYS A 814 -12.45 20.68 -16.97
C LYS A 814 -10.99 20.93 -17.33
N VAL A 815 -10.20 19.86 -17.40
CA VAL A 815 -8.75 19.95 -17.62
C VAL A 815 -8.31 19.20 -18.85
N VAL A 816 -7.27 19.73 -19.49
CA VAL A 816 -6.53 19.04 -20.55
C VAL A 816 -5.13 18.77 -20.01
N LEU A 817 -4.81 17.50 -19.75
CA LEU A 817 -3.53 17.16 -19.12
C LEU A 817 -2.38 17.18 -20.14
N PRO A 818 -1.40 18.12 -20.03
CA PRO A 818 -0.39 18.33 -21.06
C PRO A 818 0.57 17.14 -21.23
N HIS A 819 0.81 16.38 -20.15
CA HIS A 819 1.81 15.31 -20.08
C HIS A 819 1.29 13.93 -20.52
N HIS A 820 -0.03 13.75 -20.65
CA HIS A 820 -0.65 12.51 -21.15
C HIS A 820 -0.78 12.47 -22.66
N GLN A 821 -0.48 13.60 -23.28
CA GLN A 821 -0.32 13.72 -24.72
C GLN A 821 1.11 13.35 -25.14
N VAL A 822 2.06 13.30 -24.20
CA VAL A 822 3.51 13.25 -24.48
C VAL A 822 3.96 11.83 -24.85
N ALA A 823 4.46 11.70 -26.07
CA ALA A 823 5.26 10.56 -26.50
C ALA A 823 6.47 10.43 -25.58
N PHE A 824 6.84 9.19 -25.25
CA PHE A 824 8.13 8.84 -24.63
C PHE A 824 9.27 9.77 -25.08
N VAL A 825 10.04 10.33 -24.14
CA VAL A 825 11.34 10.95 -24.47
C VAL A 825 12.20 9.88 -25.13
N ARG A 826 12.46 10.05 -26.42
CA ARG A 826 13.08 9.02 -27.26
C ARG A 826 14.57 8.92 -26.97
N GLN A 827 15.09 7.73 -26.70
CA GLN A 827 16.53 7.54 -26.46
C GLN A 827 17.39 7.71 -27.74
N LYS A 828 16.77 7.76 -28.93
CA LYS A 828 17.46 7.76 -30.23
C LYS A 828 17.71 9.15 -30.84
N TRP A 829 17.39 10.24 -30.14
CA TRP A 829 17.57 11.61 -30.67
C TRP A 829 18.98 11.89 -31.19
N HIS A 830 20.01 11.27 -30.62
CA HIS A 830 21.43 11.37 -31.00
C HIS A 830 21.77 10.98 -32.45
N LYS A 831 20.82 10.46 -33.25
CA LYS A 831 21.06 10.04 -34.63
C LYS A 831 20.84 11.13 -35.70
N SER A 832 20.32 12.29 -35.32
CA SER A 832 20.16 13.44 -36.23
C SER A 832 21.13 14.57 -35.90
N LYS A 833 21.39 15.43 -36.88
CA LYS A 833 22.23 16.62 -36.72
C LYS A 833 21.67 17.55 -35.63
N HIS A 834 20.34 17.63 -35.48
CA HIS A 834 19.66 18.42 -34.45
C HIS A 834 19.16 17.59 -33.26
N GLY A 835 19.75 16.43 -33.00
CA GLY A 835 19.28 15.48 -31.98
C GLY A 835 19.07 16.07 -30.59
N GLU A 836 20.05 16.79 -30.06
CA GLU A 836 19.94 17.42 -28.73
C GLU A 836 18.88 18.53 -28.70
N LEU A 837 18.66 19.22 -29.82
CA LEU A 837 17.60 20.22 -29.93
C LEU A 837 16.22 19.57 -29.99
N LEU A 838 16.05 18.53 -30.80
CA LEU A 838 14.80 17.77 -30.87
C LEU A 838 14.44 17.15 -29.53
N LYS A 839 15.43 16.66 -28.77
CA LYS A 839 15.24 16.20 -27.40
C LYS A 839 14.70 17.31 -26.49
N LYS A 840 15.29 18.51 -26.54
CA LYS A 840 14.80 19.67 -25.78
C LYS A 840 13.39 20.09 -26.18
N ILE A 841 13.07 20.07 -27.47
CA ILE A 841 11.73 20.38 -27.99
C ILE A 841 10.71 19.33 -27.51
N ASP A 842 11.08 18.05 -27.54
CA ASP A 842 10.23 16.94 -27.08
C ASP A 842 9.93 17.04 -25.57
N GLU A 843 10.87 17.57 -24.79
CA GLU A 843 10.73 17.85 -23.35
C GLU A 843 9.85 19.09 -23.05
N MET A 844 9.54 19.94 -24.05
CA MET A 844 8.66 21.10 -23.85
C MET A 844 7.23 20.66 -23.50
N PRO A 845 6.51 21.39 -22.63
CA PRO A 845 5.10 21.12 -22.38
C PRO A 845 4.29 21.27 -23.67
N ALA A 846 3.16 20.57 -23.78
CA ALA A 846 2.23 20.79 -24.87
C ALA A 846 1.74 22.27 -24.83
N PRO A 847 1.63 22.95 -26.00
CA PRO A 847 1.16 24.33 -26.06
C PRO A 847 -0.23 24.46 -25.44
N ARG A 848 -0.42 25.40 -24.50
CA ARG A 848 -1.73 25.63 -23.88
C ARG A 848 -2.73 26.14 -24.92
N GLY A 849 -3.96 25.62 -24.88
CA GLY A 849 -5.06 26.07 -25.76
C GLY A 849 -5.07 25.45 -27.16
N VAL A 850 -4.19 24.49 -27.47
CA VAL A 850 -4.20 23.78 -28.75
C VAL A 850 -4.90 22.42 -28.61
N PRO A 851 -5.92 22.12 -29.42
CA PRO A 851 -6.60 20.83 -29.37
C PRO A 851 -5.74 19.73 -30.02
N VAL A 852 -5.71 18.54 -29.41
CA VAL A 852 -4.82 17.41 -29.79
C VAL A 852 -5.56 16.21 -30.37
N ASP A 853 -6.74 16.45 -30.93
CA ASP A 853 -7.59 15.43 -31.56
C ASP A 853 -7.65 15.63 -33.10
N LYS A 854 -8.73 15.17 -33.75
CA LYS A 854 -8.97 15.32 -35.20
C LYS A 854 -8.94 16.79 -35.69
N THR A 855 -8.99 17.78 -34.79
CA THR A 855 -8.91 19.21 -35.11
C THR A 855 -7.49 19.72 -35.35
N LEU A 856 -6.44 18.95 -35.03
CA LEU A 856 -5.05 19.30 -35.39
C LEU A 856 -4.93 19.58 -36.89
N ALA A 857 -5.61 18.81 -37.73
CA ALA A 857 -5.63 18.98 -39.17
C ALA A 857 -6.12 20.38 -39.62
N GLN A 858 -6.95 21.05 -38.83
CA GLN A 858 -7.41 22.43 -39.06
C GLN A 858 -6.47 23.47 -38.43
N TYR A 859 -5.81 23.13 -37.32
CA TYR A 859 -4.88 24.01 -36.61
C TYR A 859 -3.56 24.23 -37.37
N PHE A 860 -2.95 23.16 -37.89
CA PHE A 860 -1.64 23.23 -38.56
C PHE A 860 -1.62 24.24 -39.72
N PRO A 861 -2.55 24.18 -40.71
CA PRO A 861 -2.53 25.12 -41.83
C PRO A 861 -2.69 26.58 -41.38
N LYS A 862 -3.58 26.84 -40.43
CA LYS A 862 -3.83 28.19 -39.91
C LYS A 862 -2.61 28.76 -39.19
N ARG A 863 -1.92 27.93 -38.41
CA ARG A 863 -0.72 28.35 -37.66
C ARG A 863 0.47 28.57 -38.60
N ILE A 864 0.67 27.68 -39.58
CA ILE A 864 1.73 27.77 -40.59
C ILE A 864 1.55 28.99 -41.50
N ALA A 865 0.30 29.39 -41.79
CA ALA A 865 0.01 30.58 -42.59
C ALA A 865 0.52 31.88 -41.94
N GLY A 866 0.61 31.92 -40.60
CA GLY A 866 1.12 33.06 -39.85
C GLY A 866 2.64 33.07 -39.63
N MET A 867 3.37 32.10 -40.16
CA MET A 867 4.83 31.97 -39.99
C MET A 867 5.60 32.64 -41.14
N SER A 868 6.76 33.23 -40.84
CA SER A 868 7.68 33.73 -41.86
C SER A 868 8.36 32.57 -42.62
N ASP A 869 8.96 32.85 -43.78
CA ASP A 869 9.58 31.80 -44.62
C ASP A 869 10.67 31.02 -43.88
N LYS A 870 11.51 31.73 -43.10
CA LYS A 870 12.55 31.11 -42.27
C LYS A 870 11.97 30.18 -41.19
N GLN A 871 10.87 30.59 -40.55
CA GLN A 871 10.20 29.76 -39.55
C GLN A 871 9.59 28.50 -40.18
N ARG A 872 9.03 28.61 -41.40
CA ARG A 872 8.48 27.47 -42.15
C ARG A 872 9.58 26.48 -42.55
N GLU A 873 10.73 26.99 -42.98
CA GLU A 873 11.92 26.19 -43.32
C GLU A 873 12.47 25.47 -42.09
N LEU A 874 12.61 26.17 -40.95
CA LEU A 874 13.03 25.57 -39.68
C LEU A 874 12.06 24.47 -39.23
N TRP A 875 10.76 24.71 -39.31
CA TRP A 875 9.74 23.71 -39.01
C TRP A 875 9.86 22.48 -39.91
N GLY A 876 9.99 22.67 -41.23
CA GLY A 876 10.14 21.60 -42.20
C GLY A 876 11.38 20.74 -41.94
N THR A 877 12.50 21.39 -41.62
CA THR A 877 13.79 20.74 -41.33
C THR A 877 13.72 19.88 -40.07
N LEU A 878 13.28 20.46 -38.94
CA LEU A 878 13.16 19.75 -37.68
C LEU A 878 12.12 18.63 -37.75
N ARG A 879 11.03 18.84 -38.52
CA ARG A 879 10.03 17.81 -38.78
C ARG A 879 10.63 16.62 -39.55
N GLN A 880 11.31 16.86 -40.67
CA GLN A 880 11.95 15.79 -41.45
C GLN A 880 13.00 15.03 -40.63
N GLU A 881 13.83 15.74 -39.87
CA GLU A 881 14.80 15.09 -38.99
C GLU A 881 14.13 14.26 -37.89
N SER A 882 13.00 14.73 -37.35
CA SER A 882 12.23 13.94 -36.39
C SER A 882 11.68 12.64 -36.98
N ASP A 883 11.34 12.63 -38.28
CA ASP A 883 10.90 11.43 -39.00
C ASP A 883 12.06 10.49 -39.34
N ILE A 884 13.27 11.01 -39.58
CA ILE A 884 14.49 10.20 -39.78
C ILE A 884 14.90 9.51 -38.48
N VAL A 885 14.81 10.21 -37.35
CA VAL A 885 15.12 9.66 -36.03
C VAL A 885 14.09 8.63 -35.59
N ASP A 886 12.84 8.82 -35.97
CA ASP A 886 11.73 7.94 -35.60
C ASP A 886 10.69 7.86 -36.75
N PRO A 887 10.85 6.90 -37.67
CA PRO A 887 9.96 6.75 -38.81
C PRO A 887 8.54 6.26 -38.45
N GLU A 888 8.29 5.82 -37.20
CA GLU A 888 6.95 5.44 -36.72
C GLU A 888 6.63 5.94 -35.29
N PRO A 889 6.47 7.27 -35.12
CA PRO A 889 6.39 7.85 -33.79
C PRO A 889 5.05 7.57 -33.10
N TYR A 890 5.14 7.24 -31.81
CA TYR A 890 4.02 6.96 -30.89
C TYR A 890 2.94 8.06 -30.90
N ASN A 891 3.31 9.32 -31.13
CA ASN A 891 2.37 10.44 -31.26
C ASN A 891 2.90 11.53 -32.23
N ARG A 892 2.93 11.20 -33.55
CA ARG A 892 3.47 12.06 -34.62
C ARG A 892 2.91 13.50 -34.57
N GLY A 893 1.60 13.65 -34.34
CA GLY A 893 0.92 14.94 -34.30
C GLY A 893 1.42 15.87 -33.20
N LEU A 894 1.63 15.37 -31.98
CA LEU A 894 2.16 16.20 -30.89
C LEU A 894 3.61 16.60 -31.12
N THR A 895 4.45 15.68 -31.60
CA THR A 895 5.86 16.01 -31.92
C THR A 895 5.91 17.12 -32.96
N TYR A 896 5.10 17.04 -34.01
CA TYR A 896 5.03 18.09 -35.02
C TYR A 896 4.49 19.40 -34.47
N LEU A 897 3.53 19.35 -33.55
CA LEU A 897 2.98 20.55 -32.91
C LEU A 897 4.02 21.25 -32.04
N LYS A 898 4.80 20.51 -31.25
CA LYS A 898 5.89 21.11 -30.44
C LYS A 898 6.96 21.73 -31.32
N ILE A 899 7.35 21.04 -32.40
CA ILE A 899 8.30 21.58 -33.40
C ILE A 899 7.71 22.83 -34.06
N LEU A 900 6.41 22.84 -34.37
CA LEU A 900 5.71 23.99 -34.96
C LEU A 900 5.73 25.20 -34.05
N GLU A 901 5.33 25.05 -32.79
CA GLU A 901 5.31 26.18 -31.85
C GLU A 901 6.72 26.64 -31.47
N TYR A 902 7.69 25.73 -31.41
CA TYR A 902 9.09 26.09 -31.26
C TYR A 902 9.57 26.94 -32.44
N ALA A 903 9.33 26.51 -33.68
CA ALA A 903 9.73 27.23 -34.88
C ALA A 903 8.99 28.57 -35.04
N ALA A 904 7.70 28.62 -34.70
CA ALA A 904 6.88 29.83 -34.79
C ALA A 904 7.30 30.95 -33.81
N THR A 905 8.21 30.68 -32.87
CA THR A 905 8.70 31.64 -31.88
C THR A 905 10.21 31.88 -31.97
N ARG A 906 10.84 31.47 -33.08
CA ARG A 906 12.29 31.56 -33.30
C ARG A 906 12.59 32.03 -34.72
N GLU A 907 13.09 33.24 -34.85
CA GLU A 907 13.63 33.79 -36.12
C GLU A 907 15.15 33.93 -36.09
N ASP A 908 15.75 33.68 -34.93
CA ASP A 908 17.16 33.88 -34.58
C ASP A 908 18.04 32.64 -34.83
N LEU A 909 17.42 31.48 -35.10
CA LEU A 909 18.13 30.22 -35.32
C LEU A 909 18.49 30.07 -36.81
N LYS A 910 19.78 29.84 -37.07
CA LYS A 910 20.34 29.55 -38.40
C LYS A 910 20.28 28.08 -38.75
#